data_AF-A0A836B772-F1
#
_entry.id   AF-A0A836B772-F1
#
_cell.length_a   1.000
_cell.length_b   1.000
_cell.length_c   1.000
_cell.angle_alpha   90.00
_cell.angle_beta   90.00
_cell.angle_gamma   90.00
#
_symmetry.space_group_name_H-M   'P 1'
#
loop_
_entity.id
_entity.type
_entity.pdbx_description
1 polymer ?
#
loop_
_entity_poly.entity_id
_entity_poly.type
_entity_poly.pdbx_seq_one_letter_code
_entity_poly.pdbx_strand_id
1 'polypeptide(L)'
;MAQVAVPQTEPISADQVRNNAGGFVFKVDEFTLLRRYIILGSAANNYYVSRQSVDLASAQCVVRLLAAGQGEAVVKEVVDISREGRAPKQATGIVVLAMCARLGDPATSRAALLAVPAVCRTASTLFEWVQRCKELGAAAGIAKTESGAVEPAAFAAWAAAGIAAAEAAAQAAAVARAGHRRRRGPAPAPAADALTLAAGSTSKLSWGRAMRRTVAQWYLAKTPAAVAFQATKYSQRNGWSHADLLRLAHPDPEQHAAKRQKLAEGSVVAVEAAPAATAPVAAEAAGNSDSDSEWVVVGAGDNGEGSELGTLAAAMAAAAPAAAAGDDAAAAARAQWVADMKAVFTFVTHGTTAPASAELSPVMQYLVDAHRLRKEIRLPPPLKSAAGREEQGGKKKGKRGRRAAESDDEKEKAPEPELDPEVVAQHEAATAAAVESALTLIRRHRFGHEHVGDTVLLRNPAVWGAFLENGMPLTAMIRNLGRMSELGLLAQPNYQQRVTDRLRDAKALAAARVHPMTLLDAMCTYRNGAGARGKARWEAVPAVSSALEDAFYLAFKNVVPTGKRYLLGLDVSGSMGCQCSGMTSVTARQAAAAVVMSLVRTEPWVKTMAFSHELVEFNVRESDRLEKVVEGAARIPMGGTDCALPMIYATEKKLPVDVFVVLTDNETWFGGVHPTEALKRYRAAMKQPDAKLVVLAFSVNDFSIADPKDPGMLDVAGLDSAVPRVVADFVRGGGM
;
A
#
# COMPACT_ATOMS: atom_id res chain seq x y z
N MET A 1 49.70 18.72 -7.99
CA MET A 1 49.28 18.24 -9.31
C MET A 1 47.76 18.20 -9.32
N ALA A 2 47.10 18.91 -10.23
CA ALA A 2 45.64 18.80 -10.37
C ALA A 2 45.33 17.37 -10.83
N GLN A 3 44.60 16.58 -10.02
CA GLN A 3 44.12 15.27 -10.44
C GLN A 3 43.32 15.44 -11.73
N VAL A 4 43.70 14.70 -12.77
CA VAL A 4 42.94 14.62 -14.02
C VAL A 4 41.52 14.16 -13.66
N ALA A 5 40.53 14.94 -14.09
CA ALA A 5 39.13 14.61 -13.84
C ALA A 5 38.77 13.35 -14.64
N VAL A 6 38.47 12.27 -13.94
CA VAL A 6 37.97 11.03 -14.55
C VAL A 6 36.49 11.25 -14.90
N PRO A 7 36.10 11.07 -16.18
CA PRO A 7 34.73 11.24 -16.62
C PRO A 7 33.81 10.16 -16.02
N GLN A 8 32.51 10.42 -15.97
CA GLN A 8 31.53 9.46 -15.45
C GLN A 8 31.43 8.18 -16.30
N THR A 9 31.90 8.21 -17.54
CA THR A 9 32.01 7.03 -18.42
C THR A 9 33.17 6.12 -18.08
N GLU A 10 34.02 6.48 -17.11
CA GLU A 10 35.15 5.70 -16.64
C GLU A 10 35.10 5.52 -15.11
N PRO A 11 35.51 4.36 -14.57
CA PRO A 11 35.48 4.13 -13.13
C PRO A 11 36.60 4.89 -12.42
N ILE A 12 36.27 5.56 -11.31
CA ILE A 12 37.24 6.16 -10.37
C ILE A 12 37.77 5.15 -9.33
N SER A 13 37.10 4.00 -9.17
CA SER A 13 37.55 2.93 -8.27
C SER A 13 37.03 1.57 -8.73
N ALA A 14 37.67 0.50 -8.25
CA ALA A 14 37.27 -0.88 -8.56
C ALA A 14 35.90 -1.26 -8.00
N ASP A 15 35.39 -0.51 -7.02
CA ASP A 15 34.11 -0.77 -6.36
C ASP A 15 32.91 -0.18 -7.13
N GLN A 16 33.17 0.51 -8.24
CA GLN A 16 32.11 1.06 -9.09
C GLN A 16 31.59 0.04 -10.11
N VAL A 17 30.29 0.12 -10.35
CA VAL A 17 29.55 -0.66 -11.34
C VAL A 17 28.99 0.27 -12.42
N ARG A 18 28.75 -0.28 -13.62
CA ARG A 18 28.15 0.46 -14.72
C ARG A 18 26.62 0.49 -14.58
N ASN A 19 26.02 1.67 -14.65
CA ASN A 19 24.55 1.84 -14.65
C ASN A 19 23.94 1.58 -16.04
N ASN A 20 22.62 1.73 -16.16
CA ASN A 20 21.91 1.44 -17.41
C ASN A 20 22.18 2.50 -18.48
N ALA A 21 22.43 3.74 -18.09
CA ALA A 21 22.82 4.83 -18.99
C ALA A 21 24.29 4.73 -19.46
N GLY A 22 25.10 3.84 -18.88
CA GLY A 22 26.47 3.57 -19.29
C GLY A 22 27.56 4.29 -18.51
N GLY A 23 27.22 5.08 -17.49
CA GLY A 23 28.15 5.70 -16.52
C GLY A 23 28.48 4.79 -15.34
N PHE A 24 29.49 5.16 -14.56
CA PHE A 24 29.99 4.40 -13.40
C PHE A 24 29.50 5.01 -12.08
N VAL A 25 28.93 4.17 -11.23
CA VAL A 25 28.27 4.50 -9.96
C VAL A 25 28.59 3.43 -8.91
N PHE A 26 28.16 3.59 -7.66
CA PHE A 26 28.44 2.62 -6.60
C PHE A 26 27.30 1.62 -6.46
N LYS A 27 27.63 0.35 -6.21
CA LYS A 27 26.62 -0.65 -5.87
C LYS A 27 26.09 -0.37 -4.46
N VAL A 28 24.77 -0.37 -4.28
CA VAL A 28 24.18 -0.26 -2.94
C VAL A 28 24.22 -1.61 -2.23
N ASP A 29 24.26 -1.59 -0.90
CA ASP A 29 24.13 -2.80 -0.11
C ASP A 29 22.71 -3.41 -0.24
N GLU A 30 22.61 -4.69 0.08
CA GLU A 30 21.36 -5.45 -0.08
C GLU A 30 20.23 -4.93 0.82
N PHE A 31 20.52 -4.33 1.99
CA PHE A 31 19.47 -3.72 2.84
C PHE A 31 18.96 -2.41 2.26
N THR A 32 19.82 -1.59 1.67
CA THR A 32 19.40 -0.40 0.92
C THR A 32 18.52 -0.77 -0.28
N LEU A 33 18.91 -1.81 -1.04
CA LEU A 33 18.08 -2.32 -2.13
C LEU A 33 16.73 -2.87 -1.62
N LEU A 34 16.74 -3.62 -0.52
CA LEU A 34 15.52 -4.11 0.13
C LEU A 34 14.58 -2.95 0.52
N ARG A 35 15.10 -1.89 1.15
CA ARG A 35 14.32 -0.70 1.52
C ARG A 35 13.71 -0.02 0.31
N ARG A 36 14.50 0.18 -0.76
CA ARG A 36 14.02 0.72 -2.04
C ARG A 36 12.90 -0.16 -2.59
N TYR A 37 13.06 -1.48 -2.58
CA TYR A 37 12.03 -2.40 -3.07
C TYR A 37 10.73 -2.29 -2.24
N ILE A 38 10.81 -2.33 -0.91
CA ILE A 38 9.61 -2.26 -0.05
C ILE A 38 8.89 -0.92 -0.20
N ILE A 39 9.63 0.20 -0.26
CA ILE A 39 9.07 1.56 -0.26
C ILE A 39 8.60 1.98 -1.65
N LEU A 40 9.45 1.85 -2.67
CA LEU A 40 9.16 2.26 -4.03
C LEU A 40 8.31 1.22 -4.77
N GLY A 41 8.42 -0.06 -4.42
CA GLY A 41 7.73 -1.14 -5.10
C GLY A 41 8.09 -1.26 -6.59
N SER A 42 7.26 -2.00 -7.31
CA SER A 42 7.54 -2.44 -8.68
C SER A 42 6.30 -2.40 -9.58
N ALA A 43 5.26 -1.63 -9.23
CA ALA A 43 3.98 -1.72 -9.95
C ALA A 43 3.96 -1.04 -11.32
N ALA A 44 5.02 -0.33 -11.72
CA ALA A 44 5.20 0.28 -13.04
C ALA A 44 6.54 -0.14 -13.66
N ASN A 45 6.67 0.06 -14.97
CA ASN A 45 7.98 -0.04 -15.62
C ASN A 45 8.84 1.15 -15.21
N ASN A 46 10.13 0.91 -15.00
CA ASN A 46 11.11 1.98 -14.97
C ASN A 46 11.45 2.37 -16.42
N TYR A 47 12.08 3.53 -16.63
CA TYR A 47 12.49 3.98 -17.96
C TYR A 47 13.42 2.97 -18.68
N TYR A 48 14.33 2.36 -17.90
CA TYR A 48 15.37 1.46 -18.42
C TYR A 48 15.02 -0.04 -18.31
N VAL A 49 14.18 -0.42 -17.34
CA VAL A 49 13.97 -1.81 -16.96
C VAL A 49 12.48 -2.10 -16.78
N SER A 50 12.04 -3.26 -17.27
CA SER A 50 10.65 -3.70 -17.13
C SER A 50 10.31 -4.01 -15.67
N ARG A 51 9.03 -3.83 -15.31
CA ARG A 51 8.48 -4.18 -13.99
C ARG A 51 8.87 -5.59 -13.53
N GLN A 52 8.76 -6.57 -14.42
CA GLN A 52 9.03 -7.97 -14.09
C GLN A 52 10.51 -8.22 -13.76
N SER A 53 11.41 -7.54 -14.47
CA SER A 53 12.84 -7.64 -14.19
C SER A 53 13.20 -7.01 -12.84
N VAL A 54 12.62 -5.85 -12.50
CA VAL A 54 12.78 -5.22 -11.17
C VAL A 54 12.26 -6.12 -10.04
N ASP A 55 11.07 -6.71 -10.23
CA ASP A 55 10.48 -7.66 -9.29
C ASP A 55 11.39 -8.87 -9.04
N LEU A 56 11.92 -9.47 -10.11
CA LEU A 56 12.79 -10.63 -10.02
C LEU A 56 14.12 -10.30 -9.32
N ALA A 57 14.78 -9.21 -9.72
CA ALA A 57 16.04 -8.78 -9.12
C ALA A 57 15.88 -8.51 -7.62
N SER A 58 14.76 -7.90 -7.22
CA SER A 58 14.45 -7.62 -5.82
C SER A 58 14.13 -8.89 -5.02
N ALA A 59 13.43 -9.86 -5.61
CA ALA A 59 13.22 -11.16 -4.97
C ALA A 59 14.55 -11.92 -4.78
N GLN A 60 15.46 -11.86 -5.76
CA GLN A 60 16.79 -12.45 -5.64
C GLN A 60 17.61 -11.76 -4.54
N CYS A 61 17.49 -10.44 -4.36
CA CYS A 61 18.08 -9.70 -3.23
C CYS A 61 17.62 -10.27 -1.88
N VAL A 62 16.31 -10.44 -1.69
CA VAL A 62 15.77 -11.06 -0.46
C VAL A 62 16.36 -12.46 -0.24
N VAL A 63 16.43 -13.28 -1.28
CA VAL A 63 16.98 -14.64 -1.17
C VAL A 63 18.47 -14.63 -0.79
N ARG A 64 19.27 -13.72 -1.34
CA ARG A 64 20.68 -13.57 -0.94
C ARG A 64 20.81 -13.20 0.54
N LEU A 65 19.98 -12.29 1.04
CA LEU A 65 19.94 -11.93 2.46
C LEU A 65 19.57 -13.12 3.36
N LEU A 66 18.60 -13.95 2.92
CA LEU A 66 18.21 -15.17 3.64
C LEU A 66 19.35 -16.19 3.68
N ALA A 67 20.01 -16.43 2.55
CA ALA A 67 21.14 -17.36 2.45
C ALA A 67 22.36 -16.88 3.27
N ALA A 68 22.53 -15.57 3.44
CA ALA A 68 23.55 -14.96 4.28
C ALA A 68 23.22 -15.00 5.79
N GLY A 69 22.11 -15.61 6.21
CA GLY A 69 21.70 -15.68 7.61
C GLY A 69 21.15 -14.37 8.18
N GLN A 70 20.80 -13.40 7.34
CA GLN A 70 20.30 -12.09 7.76
C GLN A 70 18.77 -12.00 7.81
N GLY A 71 18.07 -13.13 7.77
CA GLY A 71 16.61 -13.16 7.61
C GLY A 71 15.81 -12.54 8.76
N GLU A 72 16.28 -12.65 10.01
CA GLU A 72 15.64 -11.95 11.15
C GLU A 72 15.73 -10.43 11.02
N ALA A 73 16.86 -9.91 10.52
CA ALA A 73 17.03 -8.49 10.25
C ALA A 73 16.13 -8.01 9.09
N VAL A 74 15.93 -8.85 8.06
CA VAL A 74 14.94 -8.58 6.99
C VAL A 74 13.53 -8.49 7.56
N VAL A 75 13.13 -9.41 8.43
CA VAL A 75 11.80 -9.38 9.07
C VAL A 75 11.64 -8.11 9.92
N LYS A 76 12.66 -7.74 10.70
CA LYS A 76 12.66 -6.51 11.49
C LYS A 76 12.45 -5.28 10.60
N GLU A 77 13.20 -5.14 9.52
CA GLU A 77 13.08 -4.01 8.59
C GLU A 77 11.65 -3.92 7.99
N VAL A 78 11.05 -5.04 7.60
CA VAL A 78 9.65 -5.08 7.12
C VAL A 78 8.67 -4.61 8.19
N VAL A 79 8.85 -5.04 9.45
CA VAL A 79 8.01 -4.64 10.57
C VAL A 79 8.12 -3.15 10.84
N ASP A 80 9.33 -2.60 10.86
CA ASP A 80 9.59 -1.19 11.13
C ASP A 80 8.97 -0.31 10.02
N ILE A 81 9.21 -0.64 8.74
CA ILE A 81 8.59 0.05 7.60
C ILE A 81 7.06 0.00 7.66
N SER A 82 6.48 -1.13 8.08
CA SER A 82 5.02 -1.30 8.16
C SER A 82 4.39 -0.54 9.33
N ARG A 83 5.03 -0.58 10.51
CA ARG A 83 4.56 0.10 11.72
C ARG A 83 4.66 1.61 11.60
N GLU A 84 5.75 2.11 11.04
CA GLU A 84 5.97 3.54 10.81
C GLU A 84 5.18 4.09 9.62
N GLY A 85 4.64 3.23 8.75
CA GLY A 85 3.91 3.65 7.56
C GLY A 85 4.82 4.34 6.53
N ARG A 86 6.06 3.85 6.39
CA ARG A 86 7.09 4.39 5.48
C ARG A 86 6.78 4.17 4.00
N ALA A 87 6.22 3.01 3.68
CA ALA A 87 5.85 2.66 2.30
C ALA A 87 4.42 3.13 1.95
N PRO A 88 4.20 3.80 0.80
CA PRO A 88 2.86 4.17 0.32
C PRO A 88 1.91 2.98 0.11
N LYS A 89 2.46 1.79 -0.19
CA LYS A 89 1.73 0.53 -0.36
C LYS A 89 2.42 -0.58 0.43
N GLN A 90 1.61 -1.46 1.03
CA GLN A 90 2.10 -2.57 1.86
C GLN A 90 2.36 -3.86 1.06
N ALA A 91 1.96 -3.91 -0.22
CA ALA A 91 1.98 -5.14 -1.02
C ALA A 91 3.37 -5.78 -1.09
N THR A 92 4.42 -4.97 -1.33
CA THR A 92 5.79 -5.47 -1.42
C THR A 92 6.31 -6.00 -0.09
N GLY A 93 6.07 -5.29 1.02
CA GLY A 93 6.44 -5.76 2.35
C GLY A 93 5.78 -7.11 2.71
N ILE A 94 4.54 -7.32 2.27
CA ILE A 94 3.83 -8.60 2.44
C ILE A 94 4.49 -9.72 1.62
N VAL A 95 4.93 -9.45 0.40
CA VAL A 95 5.69 -10.41 -0.42
C VAL A 95 6.98 -10.80 0.30
N VAL A 96 7.77 -9.83 0.77
CA VAL A 96 9.02 -10.08 1.50
C VAL A 96 8.77 -10.90 2.76
N LEU A 97 7.73 -10.58 3.53
CA LEU A 97 7.35 -11.35 4.71
C LEU A 97 6.97 -12.80 4.37
N ALA A 98 6.25 -13.00 3.26
CA ALA A 98 5.91 -14.34 2.77
C ALA A 98 7.16 -15.11 2.30
N MET A 99 8.13 -14.44 1.68
CA MET A 99 9.43 -15.05 1.33
C MET A 99 10.19 -15.48 2.58
N CYS A 100 10.29 -14.63 3.60
CA CYS A 100 10.93 -14.99 4.87
C CYS A 100 10.26 -16.21 5.53
N ALA A 101 8.93 -16.26 5.53
CA ALA A 101 8.17 -17.36 6.12
C ALA A 101 8.27 -18.70 5.36
N ARG A 102 8.66 -18.69 4.09
CA ARG A 102 8.64 -19.88 3.21
C ARG A 102 10.02 -20.34 2.74
N LEU A 103 10.94 -19.39 2.58
CA LEU A 103 12.26 -19.58 1.99
C LEU A 103 13.39 -19.35 3.00
N GLY A 104 13.10 -18.78 4.17
CA GLY A 104 14.09 -18.58 5.22
C GLY A 104 14.44 -19.87 5.96
N ASP A 105 15.54 -19.82 6.72
CA ASP A 105 15.88 -20.83 7.73
C ASP A 105 14.78 -20.93 8.82
N PRO A 106 14.84 -21.91 9.73
CA PRO A 106 13.82 -22.07 10.77
C PRO A 106 13.63 -20.86 11.70
N ALA A 107 14.70 -20.14 12.06
CA ALA A 107 14.64 -18.97 12.92
C ALA A 107 13.96 -17.80 12.18
N THR A 108 14.37 -17.53 10.95
CA THR A 108 13.75 -16.53 10.08
C THR A 108 12.27 -16.84 9.82
N SER A 109 11.95 -18.10 9.53
CA SER A 109 10.57 -18.53 9.31
C SER A 109 9.71 -18.30 10.54
N ARG A 110 10.23 -18.59 11.74
CA ARG A 110 9.54 -18.32 13.01
C ARG A 110 9.35 -16.82 13.23
N ALA A 111 10.38 -16.01 13.03
CA ALA A 111 10.33 -14.56 13.16
C ALA A 111 9.28 -13.94 12.20
N ALA A 112 9.25 -14.37 10.94
CA ALA A 112 8.30 -13.91 9.95
C ALA A 112 6.84 -14.25 10.33
N LEU A 113 6.60 -15.47 10.82
CA LEU A 113 5.27 -15.88 11.29
C LEU A 113 4.80 -15.09 12.51
N LEU A 114 5.70 -14.82 13.47
CA LEU A 114 5.44 -13.97 14.63
C LEU A 114 5.12 -12.52 14.24
N ALA A 115 5.72 -12.02 13.16
CA ALA A 115 5.52 -10.67 12.66
C ALA A 115 4.21 -10.47 11.89
N VAL A 116 3.51 -11.54 11.47
CA VAL A 116 2.28 -11.45 10.67
C VAL A 116 1.23 -10.52 11.26
N PRO A 117 0.88 -10.58 12.57
CA PRO A 117 -0.12 -9.66 13.14
C PRO A 117 0.30 -8.19 13.11
N ALA A 118 1.60 -7.91 13.18
CA ALA A 118 2.14 -6.55 13.16
C ALA A 118 2.10 -5.92 11.75
N VAL A 119 2.36 -6.72 10.72
CA VAL A 119 2.38 -6.28 9.31
C VAL A 119 0.98 -6.39 8.69
N CYS A 120 0.34 -7.54 8.83
CA CYS A 120 -0.98 -7.84 8.26
C CYS A 120 -2.10 -7.41 9.22
N ARG A 121 -2.27 -6.11 9.45
CA ARG A 121 -3.26 -5.59 10.42
C ARG A 121 -4.72 -5.82 10.02
N THR A 122 -4.99 -5.89 8.71
CA THR A 122 -6.35 -6.11 8.15
C THR A 122 -6.50 -7.49 7.54
N ALA A 123 -7.73 -7.98 7.43
CA ALA A 123 -7.99 -9.24 6.74
C ALA A 123 -7.58 -9.19 5.26
N SER A 124 -7.71 -8.02 4.61
CA SER A 124 -7.21 -7.81 3.25
C SER A 124 -5.71 -8.10 3.13
N THR A 125 -4.90 -7.59 4.06
CA THR A 125 -3.45 -7.83 4.09
C THR A 125 -3.11 -9.26 4.47
N LEU A 126 -3.89 -9.89 5.35
CA LEU A 126 -3.75 -11.32 5.69
C LEU A 126 -4.03 -12.21 4.47
N PHE A 127 -5.12 -11.96 3.74
CA PHE A 127 -5.45 -12.69 2.50
C PHE A 127 -4.37 -12.55 1.45
N GLU A 128 -3.80 -11.35 1.32
CA GLU A 128 -2.66 -11.11 0.43
C GLU A 128 -1.45 -11.93 0.86
N TRP A 129 -1.08 -11.91 2.14
CA TRP A 129 0.03 -12.73 2.67
C TRP A 129 -0.19 -14.23 2.44
N VAL A 130 -1.38 -14.76 2.74
CA VAL A 130 -1.72 -16.17 2.49
C VAL A 130 -1.60 -16.51 1.01
N GLN A 131 -2.06 -15.62 0.13
CA GLN A 131 -1.93 -15.80 -1.32
C GLN A 131 -0.47 -15.82 -1.77
N ARG A 132 0.37 -14.91 -1.25
CA ARG A 132 1.82 -14.90 -1.54
C ARG A 132 2.50 -16.18 -1.03
N CYS A 133 2.15 -16.66 0.16
CA CYS A 133 2.63 -17.94 0.66
C CYS A 133 2.20 -19.14 -0.21
N LYS A 134 1.02 -19.07 -0.84
CA LYS A 134 0.53 -20.10 -1.78
C LYS A 134 1.35 -20.14 -3.05
N GLU A 135 1.60 -18.98 -3.64
CA GLU A 135 2.42 -18.86 -4.86
C GLU A 135 3.85 -19.34 -4.62
N LEU A 136 4.43 -18.97 -3.47
CA LEU A 136 5.72 -19.48 -3.02
C LEU A 136 5.67 -20.95 -2.55
N GLY A 137 4.50 -21.57 -2.50
CA GLY A 137 4.33 -22.96 -2.09
C GLY A 137 5.02 -23.95 -3.03
N ALA A 138 5.05 -23.65 -4.34
CA ALA A 138 5.74 -24.46 -5.34
C ALA A 138 7.28 -24.39 -5.22
N ALA A 139 7.80 -23.33 -4.60
CA ALA A 139 9.22 -23.16 -4.29
C ALA A 139 9.71 -24.09 -3.16
N ALA A 140 8.83 -24.90 -2.55
CA ALA A 140 9.18 -25.82 -1.48
C ALA A 140 10.13 -26.96 -1.90
N GLY A 141 10.24 -27.23 -3.21
CA GLY A 141 11.18 -28.21 -3.77
C GLY A 141 12.54 -27.62 -4.17
N ILE A 142 12.76 -26.31 -3.98
CA ILE A 142 14.03 -25.67 -4.28
C ILE A 142 15.09 -26.14 -3.28
N ALA A 143 16.31 -26.36 -3.77
CA ALA A 143 17.45 -26.72 -2.94
C ALA A 143 17.63 -25.72 -1.79
N LYS A 144 18.03 -26.26 -0.64
CA LYS A 144 18.28 -25.48 0.58
C LYS A 144 19.77 -25.54 0.93
N THR A 145 20.25 -24.43 1.47
CA THR A 145 21.55 -24.33 2.15
C THR A 145 21.56 -25.18 3.43
N GLU A 146 22.73 -25.38 4.03
CA GLU A 146 22.89 -26.12 5.29
C GLU A 146 22.09 -25.50 6.45
N SER A 147 21.93 -24.17 6.48
CA SER A 147 21.10 -23.47 7.47
C SER A 147 19.60 -23.69 7.29
N GLY A 148 19.19 -24.27 6.15
CA GLY A 148 17.79 -24.52 5.80
C GLY A 148 17.12 -23.36 5.03
N ALA A 149 17.84 -22.27 4.76
CA ALA A 149 17.43 -21.20 3.86
C ALA A 149 17.52 -21.65 2.39
N VAL A 150 16.73 -21.06 1.49
CA VAL A 150 16.76 -21.38 0.07
C VAL A 150 18.11 -21.03 -0.56
N GLU A 151 18.60 -21.88 -1.46
CA GLU A 151 19.86 -21.64 -2.18
C GLU A 151 19.62 -20.60 -3.33
N PRO A 152 20.41 -19.51 -3.40
CA PRO A 152 20.18 -18.44 -4.38
C PRO A 152 20.20 -18.85 -5.85
N ALA A 153 21.13 -19.71 -6.29
CA ALA A 153 21.23 -20.12 -7.69
C ALA A 153 20.05 -21.01 -8.10
N ALA A 154 19.63 -21.93 -7.24
CA ALA A 154 18.46 -22.77 -7.43
C ALA A 154 17.17 -21.95 -7.49
N PHE A 155 17.05 -20.92 -6.64
CA PHE A 155 15.93 -19.98 -6.71
C PHE A 155 15.92 -19.20 -8.03
N ALA A 156 17.06 -18.68 -8.47
CA ALA A 156 17.17 -17.95 -9.73
C ALA A 156 16.78 -18.83 -10.94
N ALA A 157 17.26 -20.08 -10.97
CA ALA A 157 16.91 -21.05 -12.00
C ALA A 157 15.40 -21.37 -12.01
N TRP A 158 14.80 -21.60 -10.84
CA TRP A 158 13.36 -21.82 -10.70
C TRP A 158 12.55 -20.64 -11.23
N ALA A 159 12.91 -19.42 -10.82
CA ALA A 159 12.20 -18.22 -11.23
C ALA A 159 12.28 -17.98 -12.75
N ALA A 160 13.47 -18.12 -13.34
CA ALA A 160 13.69 -17.96 -14.77
C ALA A 160 12.89 -18.99 -15.59
N ALA A 161 12.91 -20.27 -15.18
CA ALA A 161 12.16 -21.33 -15.86
C ALA A 161 10.64 -21.08 -15.83
N GLY A 162 10.10 -20.65 -14.69
CA GLY A 162 8.68 -20.36 -14.54
C GLY A 162 8.23 -19.14 -15.36
N ILE A 163 9.03 -18.07 -15.40
CA ILE A 163 8.75 -16.88 -16.23
C ILE A 163 8.75 -17.25 -17.72
N ALA A 164 9.77 -17.98 -18.20
CA ALA A 164 9.86 -18.42 -19.60
C ALA A 164 8.66 -19.29 -20.00
N ALA A 165 8.22 -20.21 -19.13
CA ALA A 165 7.05 -21.03 -19.37
C ALA A 165 5.75 -20.20 -19.47
N ALA A 166 5.60 -19.19 -18.61
CA ALA A 166 4.44 -18.30 -18.63
C ALA A 166 4.40 -17.42 -19.90
N GLU A 167 5.55 -16.91 -20.35
CA GLU A 167 5.68 -16.15 -21.60
C GLU A 167 5.33 -17.01 -22.82
N ALA A 168 5.86 -18.24 -22.88
CA ALA A 168 5.54 -19.19 -23.95
C ALA A 168 4.02 -19.51 -23.99
N ALA A 169 3.38 -19.72 -22.83
CA ALA A 169 1.95 -19.95 -22.76
C ALA A 169 1.12 -18.73 -23.21
N ALA A 170 1.55 -17.51 -22.84
CA ALA A 170 0.91 -16.28 -23.29
C ALA A 170 1.03 -16.08 -24.80
N GLN A 171 2.20 -16.38 -25.38
CA GLN A 171 2.44 -16.30 -26.82
C GLN A 171 1.59 -17.33 -27.58
N ALA A 172 1.51 -18.58 -27.09
CA ALA A 172 0.64 -19.60 -27.65
C ALA A 172 -0.85 -19.19 -27.62
N ALA A 173 -1.31 -18.59 -26.51
CA ALA A 173 -2.68 -18.07 -26.38
C ALA A 173 -2.94 -16.88 -27.33
N ALA A 174 -1.95 -16.01 -27.55
CA ALA A 174 -2.06 -14.90 -28.49
C ALA A 174 -2.16 -15.40 -29.95
N VAL A 175 -1.37 -16.41 -30.32
CA VAL A 175 -1.45 -17.07 -31.64
C VAL A 175 -2.83 -17.74 -31.83
N ALA A 176 -3.35 -18.43 -30.81
CA ALA A 176 -4.68 -19.04 -30.85
C ALA A 176 -5.81 -18.00 -31.02
N ARG A 177 -5.65 -16.81 -30.42
CA ARG A 177 -6.59 -15.68 -30.57
C ARG A 177 -6.49 -15.00 -31.94
N ALA A 178 -5.29 -14.93 -32.54
CA ALA A 178 -5.10 -14.38 -33.88
C ALA A 178 -5.81 -15.21 -34.97
N GLY A 179 -6.01 -16.52 -34.75
CA GLY A 179 -6.78 -17.40 -35.64
C GLY A 179 -8.31 -17.24 -35.56
N HIS A 180 -8.86 -16.56 -34.55
CA HIS A 180 -10.30 -16.36 -34.38
C HIS A 180 -10.69 -14.88 -34.57
N ARG A 181 -11.31 -14.55 -35.71
CA ARG A 181 -11.82 -13.18 -35.96
C ARG A 181 -12.79 -12.73 -34.86
N ARG A 182 -12.40 -11.64 -34.19
CA ARG A 182 -13.20 -10.69 -33.41
C ARG A 182 -14.26 -11.30 -32.48
N ARG A 183 -13.84 -11.68 -31.28
CA ARG A 183 -14.60 -11.37 -30.06
C ARG A 183 -13.72 -10.49 -29.17
N ARG A 184 -14.15 -9.26 -28.92
CA ARG A 184 -13.60 -8.39 -27.87
C ARG A 184 -13.87 -9.11 -26.54
N GLY A 185 -12.90 -9.90 -26.09
CA GLY A 185 -12.88 -10.43 -24.74
C GLY A 185 -12.66 -9.32 -23.71
N PRO A 186 -12.89 -9.61 -22.42
CA PRO A 186 -12.68 -8.64 -21.36
C PRO A 186 -11.24 -8.10 -21.39
N ALA A 187 -11.07 -6.85 -20.96
CA ALA A 187 -9.79 -6.17 -20.83
C ALA A 187 -8.71 -7.07 -20.21
N PRO A 188 -7.43 -6.96 -20.62
CA PRO A 188 -6.36 -7.78 -20.08
C PRO A 188 -6.37 -7.70 -18.55
N ALA A 189 -6.27 -8.87 -17.91
CA ALA A 189 -6.04 -8.95 -16.47
C ALA A 189 -4.79 -8.12 -16.12
N PRO A 190 -4.72 -7.55 -14.90
CA PRO A 190 -3.51 -6.85 -14.48
C PRO A 190 -2.30 -7.77 -14.67
N ALA A 191 -1.21 -7.23 -15.23
CA ALA A 191 0.01 -8.00 -15.43
C ALA A 191 0.49 -8.54 -14.07
N ALA A 192 0.61 -9.87 -13.99
CA ALA A 192 1.10 -10.57 -12.82
C ALA A 192 2.57 -10.20 -12.55
N ASP A 193 2.96 -10.14 -11.27
CA ASP A 193 4.36 -9.95 -10.87
C ASP A 193 5.22 -11.18 -11.20
N ALA A 194 6.54 -11.01 -11.20
CA ALA A 194 7.49 -12.04 -11.63
C ALA A 194 7.37 -13.34 -10.82
N LEU A 195 7.14 -13.24 -9.51
CA LEU A 195 6.99 -14.41 -8.63
C LEU A 195 5.68 -15.16 -8.88
N THR A 196 4.59 -14.43 -9.14
CA THR A 196 3.31 -15.03 -9.52
C THR A 196 3.43 -15.77 -10.86
N LEU A 197 4.16 -15.21 -11.82
CA LEU A 197 4.45 -15.87 -13.09
C LEU A 197 5.30 -17.13 -12.89
N ALA A 198 6.36 -17.03 -12.09
CA ALA A 198 7.24 -18.15 -11.77
C ALA A 198 6.51 -19.32 -11.09
N ALA A 199 5.58 -19.03 -10.18
CA ALA A 199 4.81 -20.03 -9.46
C ALA A 199 3.83 -20.84 -10.31
N GLY A 200 3.37 -20.29 -11.45
CA GLY A 200 2.31 -20.88 -12.27
C GLY A 200 0.94 -20.91 -11.58
N SER A 201 -0.12 -21.19 -12.34
CA SER A 201 -1.51 -21.19 -11.83
C SER A 201 -1.89 -22.44 -11.01
N THR A 202 -0.98 -23.40 -10.86
CA THR A 202 -1.27 -24.76 -10.35
C THR A 202 -0.77 -25.01 -8.92
N SER A 203 -0.17 -24.01 -8.25
CA SER A 203 0.38 -24.18 -6.90
C SER A 203 -0.73 -24.43 -5.86
N LYS A 204 -0.61 -25.54 -5.12
CA LYS A 204 -1.44 -25.83 -3.93
C LYS A 204 -0.74 -25.28 -2.70
N LEU A 205 -1.46 -24.53 -1.86
CA LEU A 205 -0.91 -24.03 -0.60
C LEU A 205 -0.66 -25.20 0.35
N SER A 206 0.58 -25.39 0.82
CA SER A 206 0.88 -26.35 1.88
C SER A 206 0.64 -25.72 3.25
N TRP A 207 -0.43 -26.15 3.91
CA TRP A 207 -0.80 -25.73 5.27
C TRP A 207 0.00 -26.52 6.30
N GLY A 208 1.16 -26.01 6.69
CA GLY A 208 1.92 -26.53 7.84
C GLY A 208 1.26 -26.17 9.18
N ARG A 209 1.63 -26.88 10.25
CA ARG A 209 1.17 -26.58 11.63
C ARG A 209 1.41 -25.12 12.02
N ALA A 210 2.59 -24.58 11.68
CA ALA A 210 2.97 -23.22 12.01
C ALA A 210 2.10 -22.16 11.31
N MET A 211 1.78 -22.37 10.02
CA MET A 211 0.91 -21.47 9.27
C MET A 211 -0.53 -21.47 9.80
N ARG A 212 -1.09 -22.67 10.07
CA ARG A 212 -2.43 -22.79 10.69
C ARG A 212 -2.49 -22.05 12.03
N ARG A 213 -1.50 -22.26 12.89
CA ARG A 213 -1.39 -21.58 14.19
C ARG A 213 -1.30 -20.07 14.05
N THR A 214 -0.50 -19.57 13.09
CA THR A 214 -0.33 -18.13 12.85
C THR A 214 -1.63 -17.49 12.40
N VAL A 215 -2.34 -18.10 11.45
CA VAL A 215 -3.64 -17.60 10.97
C VAL A 215 -4.70 -17.69 12.07
N ALA A 216 -4.75 -18.80 12.82
CA ALA A 216 -5.68 -18.95 13.94
C ALA A 216 -5.45 -17.86 15.01
N GLN A 217 -4.19 -17.63 15.38
CA GLN A 217 -3.82 -16.62 16.37
C GLN A 217 -4.16 -15.20 15.90
N TRP A 218 -4.10 -14.91 14.59
CA TRP A 218 -4.50 -13.62 14.06
C TRP A 218 -5.96 -13.26 14.38
N TYR A 219 -6.86 -14.25 14.34
CA TYR A 219 -8.26 -14.10 14.73
C TYR A 219 -8.42 -14.08 16.26
N LEU A 220 -7.83 -15.06 16.95
CA LEU A 220 -8.01 -15.26 18.39
C LEU A 220 -7.40 -14.14 19.25
N ALA A 221 -6.40 -13.42 18.73
CA ALA A 221 -5.82 -12.25 19.38
C ALA A 221 -6.74 -11.00 19.34
N LYS A 222 -7.90 -11.06 18.68
CA LYS A 222 -8.85 -9.94 18.54
C LYS A 222 -10.11 -10.17 19.36
N THR A 223 -10.88 -9.10 19.55
CA THR A 223 -12.22 -9.17 20.15
C THR A 223 -13.26 -9.66 19.12
N PRO A 224 -14.41 -10.20 19.55
CA PRO A 224 -15.54 -10.53 18.67
C PRO A 224 -15.99 -9.38 17.79
N ALA A 225 -16.12 -8.20 18.36
CA ALA A 225 -16.39 -6.97 17.63
C ALA A 225 -15.38 -6.71 16.49
N ALA A 226 -14.09 -6.85 16.78
CA ALA A 226 -13.03 -6.60 15.81
C ALA A 226 -13.00 -7.65 14.68
N VAL A 227 -13.24 -8.93 15.00
CA VAL A 227 -13.38 -9.97 13.97
C VAL A 227 -14.60 -9.73 13.11
N ALA A 228 -15.74 -9.39 13.72
CA ALA A 228 -16.97 -9.06 13.01
C ALA A 228 -16.76 -7.88 12.05
N PHE A 229 -16.14 -6.80 12.53
CA PHE A 229 -15.76 -5.65 11.71
C PHE A 229 -14.85 -6.04 10.53
N GLN A 230 -13.81 -6.84 10.77
CA GLN A 230 -12.91 -7.30 9.71
C GLN A 230 -13.65 -8.18 8.69
N ALA A 231 -14.59 -9.01 9.12
CA ALA A 231 -15.41 -9.87 8.27
C ALA A 231 -16.39 -9.09 7.38
N THR A 232 -16.98 -8.01 7.91
CA THR A 232 -17.94 -7.19 7.16
C THR A 232 -17.26 -6.19 6.26
N LYS A 233 -16.19 -5.54 6.74
CA LYS A 233 -15.40 -4.54 5.99
C LYS A 233 -14.54 -5.17 4.90
N TYR A 234 -13.89 -6.29 5.21
CA TYR A 234 -12.94 -6.96 4.32
C TYR A 234 -13.33 -8.43 4.10
N SER A 235 -14.48 -8.67 3.47
CA SER A 235 -15.03 -10.02 3.35
C SER A 235 -14.18 -11.02 2.55
N GLN A 236 -13.55 -10.55 1.48
CA GLN A 236 -12.75 -11.37 0.57
C GLN A 236 -11.74 -10.52 -0.20
N ARG A 237 -10.58 -11.10 -0.54
CA ARG A 237 -9.57 -10.49 -1.41
C ARG A 237 -8.66 -11.57 -1.99
N ASN A 238 -8.14 -11.36 -3.20
CA ASN A 238 -7.19 -12.27 -3.85
C ASN A 238 -7.64 -13.75 -3.88
N GLY A 239 -8.95 -13.99 -4.00
CA GLY A 239 -9.52 -15.34 -4.02
C GLY A 239 -9.70 -16.01 -2.64
N TRP A 240 -9.39 -15.30 -1.54
CA TRP A 240 -9.57 -15.78 -0.17
C TRP A 240 -10.72 -15.05 0.52
N SER A 241 -11.46 -15.78 1.34
CA SER A 241 -12.45 -15.24 2.27
C SER A 241 -12.12 -15.63 3.71
N HIS A 242 -12.78 -14.97 4.68
CA HIS A 242 -12.69 -15.38 6.09
C HIS A 242 -13.14 -16.82 6.28
N ALA A 243 -14.20 -17.25 5.58
CA ALA A 243 -14.70 -18.62 5.66
C ALA A 243 -13.63 -19.64 5.23
N ASP A 244 -12.84 -19.34 4.21
CA ASP A 244 -11.76 -20.22 3.75
C ASP A 244 -10.65 -20.31 4.81
N LEU A 245 -10.20 -19.18 5.36
CA LEU A 245 -9.15 -19.18 6.37
C LEU A 245 -9.59 -19.86 7.67
N LEU A 246 -10.82 -19.64 8.13
CA LEU A 246 -11.36 -20.30 9.33
C LEU A 246 -11.44 -21.82 9.15
N ARG A 247 -11.91 -22.28 7.96
CA ARG A 247 -11.95 -23.72 7.63
C ARG A 247 -10.58 -24.37 7.55
N LEU A 248 -9.53 -23.63 7.19
CA LEU A 248 -8.18 -24.17 7.02
C LEU A 248 -7.32 -24.06 8.28
N ALA A 249 -7.50 -22.99 9.05
CA ALA A 249 -6.73 -22.72 10.26
C ALA A 249 -7.31 -23.40 11.50
N HIS A 250 -8.62 -23.68 11.52
CA HIS A 250 -9.34 -24.28 12.65
C HIS A 250 -9.05 -23.59 14.00
N PRO A 251 -9.29 -22.27 14.13
CA PRO A 251 -9.10 -21.57 15.40
C PRO A 251 -10.07 -22.13 16.46
N ASP A 252 -9.55 -22.35 17.67
CA ASP A 252 -10.32 -22.86 18.81
C ASP A 252 -10.37 -21.80 19.93
N PRO A 253 -11.50 -21.07 20.07
CA PRO A 253 -11.68 -20.09 21.14
C PRO A 253 -11.59 -20.67 22.55
N GLU A 254 -12.05 -21.91 22.78
CA GLU A 254 -12.02 -22.53 24.11
C GLU A 254 -10.59 -22.86 24.52
N GLN A 255 -9.86 -23.54 23.63
CA GLN A 255 -8.45 -23.85 23.87
C GLN A 255 -7.63 -22.57 24.05
N HIS A 256 -7.92 -21.52 23.27
CA HIS A 256 -7.24 -20.23 23.41
C HIS A 256 -7.51 -19.57 24.77
N ALA A 257 -8.77 -19.51 25.20
CA ALA A 257 -9.16 -18.95 26.48
C ALA A 257 -8.55 -19.72 27.66
N ALA A 258 -8.55 -21.05 27.60
CA ALA A 258 -7.92 -21.90 28.60
C ALA A 258 -6.39 -21.70 28.65
N LYS A 259 -5.73 -21.56 27.50
CA LYS A 259 -4.29 -21.28 27.44
C LYS A 259 -3.96 -19.92 28.06
N ARG A 260 -4.74 -18.87 27.79
CA ARG A 260 -4.53 -17.56 28.40
C ARG A 260 -4.74 -17.57 29.91
N GLN A 261 -5.74 -18.31 30.39
CA GLN A 261 -5.97 -18.48 31.83
C GLN A 261 -4.73 -19.06 32.51
N LYS A 262 -4.23 -20.20 32.01
CA LYS A 262 -3.02 -20.84 32.55
C LYS A 262 -1.80 -19.92 32.55
N LEU A 263 -1.65 -19.10 31.50
CA LEU A 263 -0.56 -18.13 31.42
C LEU A 263 -0.71 -17.02 32.46
N ALA A 264 -1.93 -16.52 32.67
CA ALA A 264 -2.21 -15.51 33.69
C ALA A 264 -1.96 -16.08 35.09
N GLU A 265 -2.47 -17.28 35.40
CA GLU A 265 -2.27 -17.99 36.66
C GLU A 265 -0.78 -18.25 36.92
N GLY A 266 -0.05 -18.74 35.91
CA GLY A 266 1.40 -18.95 35.99
C GLY A 266 2.20 -17.65 36.15
N SER A 267 1.77 -16.54 35.55
CA SER A 267 2.42 -15.23 35.77
C SER A 267 2.15 -14.65 37.16
N VAL A 268 0.98 -14.91 37.75
CA VAL A 268 0.64 -14.44 39.10
C VAL A 268 1.46 -15.23 40.14
N VAL A 269 1.59 -16.55 39.96
CA VAL A 269 2.44 -17.39 40.84
C VAL A 269 3.93 -17.02 40.74
N ALA A 270 4.41 -16.58 39.57
CA ALA A 270 5.79 -16.08 39.42
C ALA A 270 6.01 -14.70 40.07
N VAL A 271 4.97 -13.86 40.15
CA VAL A 271 5.04 -12.54 40.79
C VAL A 271 4.91 -12.63 42.32
N GLU A 272 4.18 -13.60 42.86
CA GLU A 272 4.11 -13.84 44.32
C GLU A 272 5.36 -14.50 44.91
N ALA A 273 6.23 -15.10 44.08
CA ALA A 273 7.48 -15.72 44.49
C ALA A 273 8.72 -14.80 44.38
N ALA A 274 8.56 -13.54 43.94
CA ALA A 274 9.66 -12.60 43.77
C ALA A 274 9.63 -11.50 44.86
N PRO A 275 10.73 -11.24 45.60
CA PRO A 275 10.79 -10.10 46.49
C PRO A 275 10.88 -8.81 45.66
N ALA A 276 10.14 -7.79 46.08
CA ALA A 276 9.96 -6.53 45.39
C ALA A 276 11.28 -5.77 45.13
N ALA A 277 11.57 -5.43 43.86
CA ALA A 277 12.43 -4.30 43.49
C ALA A 277 12.22 -3.80 42.03
N THR A 278 12.04 -2.48 41.94
CA THR A 278 12.24 -1.47 40.87
C THR A 278 12.80 -1.86 39.47
N ALA A 279 12.19 -1.27 38.43
CA ALA A 279 12.64 -1.21 37.01
C ALA A 279 13.90 -0.31 36.77
N PRO A 280 14.41 -0.12 35.53
CA PRO A 280 14.75 -1.07 34.43
C PRO A 280 16.18 -0.83 33.84
N VAL A 281 16.88 -1.84 33.28
CA VAL A 281 18.01 -1.66 32.30
C VAL A 281 18.16 -2.90 31.39
N ALA A 282 18.70 -2.68 30.18
CA ALA A 282 18.89 -3.57 29.03
C ALA A 282 19.97 -4.69 29.13
N ALA A 283 19.89 -5.61 28.16
CA ALA A 283 20.94 -6.35 27.43
C ALA A 283 21.30 -7.83 27.78
N GLU A 284 21.33 -8.61 26.68
CA GLU A 284 22.14 -9.81 26.30
C GLU A 284 21.94 -11.24 26.86
N ALA A 285 21.50 -12.11 25.92
CA ALA A 285 21.91 -13.47 25.51
C ALA A 285 22.44 -14.54 26.52
N ALA A 286 21.78 -15.71 26.55
CA ALA A 286 22.26 -17.00 25.98
C ALA A 286 21.60 -18.26 26.62
N GLY A 287 21.31 -19.28 25.80
CA GLY A 287 21.53 -20.69 26.16
C GLY A 287 20.40 -21.56 26.77
N ASN A 288 19.70 -22.28 25.88
CA ASN A 288 19.20 -23.66 26.03
C ASN A 288 18.02 -23.98 27.00
N SER A 289 16.85 -24.33 26.45
CA SER A 289 16.25 -25.67 26.54
C SER A 289 14.80 -25.69 26.04
N ASP A 290 14.44 -26.81 25.42
CA ASP A 290 13.18 -27.16 24.81
C ASP A 290 11.98 -26.96 25.77
N SER A 291 11.22 -25.88 25.60
CA SER A 291 9.90 -25.73 26.21
C SER A 291 8.98 -24.83 25.38
N ASP A 292 7.75 -25.29 25.21
CA ASP A 292 6.71 -24.81 24.27
C ASP A 292 6.03 -23.50 24.75
N SER A 293 6.80 -22.60 25.35
CA SER A 293 6.32 -21.42 26.07
C SER A 293 7.09 -20.14 25.74
N GLU A 294 6.90 -19.61 24.53
CA GLU A 294 7.06 -18.17 24.30
C GLU A 294 6.27 -17.71 23.07
N TRP A 295 5.04 -17.28 23.32
CA TRP A 295 4.21 -16.50 22.38
C TRP A 295 3.65 -15.30 23.15
N VAL A 296 4.52 -14.34 23.47
CA VAL A 296 4.08 -13.02 23.94
C VAL A 296 3.94 -12.12 22.71
N VAL A 297 2.70 -11.94 22.25
CA VAL A 297 2.37 -11.01 21.18
C VAL A 297 2.39 -9.60 21.76
N VAL A 298 3.42 -8.83 21.40
CA VAL A 298 3.56 -7.41 21.74
C VAL A 298 2.47 -6.59 21.04
N GLY A 299 1.90 -5.65 21.79
CA GLY A 299 0.61 -5.00 21.57
C GLY A 299 0.40 -4.24 20.25
N ALA A 300 -0.88 -3.92 20.05
CA ALA A 300 -1.45 -3.25 18.90
C ALA A 300 -0.73 -1.92 18.58
N GLY A 301 -0.09 -1.87 17.41
CA GLY A 301 0.29 -0.61 16.78
C GLY A 301 -0.97 0.08 16.24
N ASP A 302 -1.35 1.17 16.88
CA ASP A 302 -2.53 1.98 16.59
C ASP A 302 -2.33 2.77 15.28
N ASN A 303 -2.92 2.28 14.19
CA ASN A 303 -3.26 3.09 13.03
C ASN A 303 -4.75 3.42 13.16
N GLY A 304 -5.22 4.59 12.71
CA GLY A 304 -6.59 5.11 12.92
C GLY A 304 -7.81 4.18 12.74
N GLU A 305 -7.65 2.94 12.28
CA GLU A 305 -8.55 1.81 12.57
C GLU A 305 -8.78 1.58 14.08
N GLY A 306 -7.80 1.87 14.95
CA GLY A 306 -7.96 1.84 16.41
C GLY A 306 -8.97 2.87 16.91
N SER A 307 -9.13 4.00 16.20
CA SER A 307 -10.21 4.96 16.45
C SER A 307 -11.58 4.42 16.03
N GLU A 308 -11.71 3.76 14.88
CA GLU A 308 -12.98 3.15 14.44
C GLU A 308 -13.37 1.97 15.32
N LEU A 309 -12.42 1.07 15.58
CA LEU A 309 -12.57 -0.09 16.45
C LEU A 309 -12.79 0.32 17.90
N GLY A 310 -12.14 1.38 18.38
CA GLY A 310 -12.36 1.95 19.71
C GLY A 310 -13.76 2.54 19.86
N THR A 311 -14.27 3.20 18.81
CA THR A 311 -15.65 3.72 18.79
C THR A 311 -16.69 2.60 18.73
N LEU A 312 -16.44 1.57 17.92
CA LEU A 312 -17.28 0.37 17.84
C LEU A 312 -17.25 -0.42 19.16
N ALA A 313 -16.07 -0.60 19.74
CA ALA A 313 -15.90 -1.25 21.03
C ALA A 313 -16.57 -0.48 22.15
N ALA A 314 -16.48 0.86 22.17
CA ALA A 314 -17.20 1.70 23.14
C ALA A 314 -18.73 1.61 22.96
N ALA A 315 -19.22 1.62 21.72
CA ALA A 315 -20.65 1.45 21.42
C ALA A 315 -21.17 0.06 21.81
N MET A 316 -20.38 -0.99 21.58
CA MET A 316 -20.72 -2.36 21.97
C MET A 316 -20.59 -2.58 23.48
N ALA A 317 -19.63 -1.94 24.14
CA ALA A 317 -19.45 -1.98 25.60
C ALA A 317 -20.57 -1.23 26.33
N ALA A 318 -21.05 -0.11 25.79
CA ALA A 318 -22.19 0.63 26.34
C ALA A 318 -23.51 -0.16 26.27
N ALA A 319 -23.59 -1.18 25.41
CA ALA A 319 -24.74 -2.08 25.28
C ALA A 319 -24.63 -3.35 26.15
N ALA A 320 -23.53 -3.52 26.90
CA ALA A 320 -23.34 -4.68 27.79
C ALA A 320 -23.95 -4.40 29.18
N PRO A 321 -24.59 -5.39 29.83
CA PRO A 321 -25.08 -5.23 31.20
C PRO A 321 -23.91 -4.98 32.17
N ALA A 322 -24.14 -4.15 33.19
CA ALA A 322 -23.14 -3.80 34.19
C ALA A 322 -22.63 -5.06 34.91
N ALA A 323 -21.37 -5.43 34.68
CA ALA A 323 -20.75 -6.59 35.32
C ALA A 323 -20.37 -6.26 36.77
N ALA A 324 -20.68 -7.16 37.70
CA ALA A 324 -20.18 -7.13 39.08
C ALA A 324 -18.64 -7.28 39.08
N ALA A 325 -17.96 -6.77 40.11
CA ALA A 325 -16.50 -6.89 40.26
C ALA A 325 -16.12 -8.20 40.98
N GLY A 326 -15.09 -8.92 40.51
CA GLY A 326 -14.55 -10.14 41.14
C GLY A 326 -14.06 -11.20 40.14
N ASP A 327 -13.49 -12.31 40.64
CA ASP A 327 -13.00 -13.43 39.81
C ASP A 327 -14.12 -14.11 39.00
N ASP A 328 -15.34 -14.15 39.54
CA ASP A 328 -16.54 -14.65 38.86
C ASP A 328 -16.87 -13.81 37.61
N ALA A 329 -16.59 -12.51 37.64
CA ALA A 329 -16.82 -11.62 36.51
C ALA A 329 -15.80 -11.83 35.38
N ALA A 330 -14.55 -12.13 35.72
CA ALA A 330 -13.51 -12.47 34.74
C ALA A 330 -13.79 -13.83 34.07
N ALA A 331 -14.30 -14.80 34.82
CA ALA A 331 -14.78 -16.07 34.28
C ALA A 331 -16.00 -15.87 33.35
N ALA A 332 -16.99 -15.07 33.76
CA ALA A 332 -18.18 -14.77 32.96
C ALA A 332 -17.83 -14.01 31.66
N ALA A 333 -16.98 -12.97 31.74
CA ALA A 333 -16.53 -12.21 30.57
C ALA A 333 -15.78 -13.08 29.55
N ARG A 334 -15.00 -14.04 30.05
CA ARG A 334 -14.29 -15.03 29.21
C ARG A 334 -15.23 -16.04 28.58
N ALA A 335 -16.21 -16.55 29.33
CA ALA A 335 -17.24 -17.43 28.77
C ALA A 335 -18.05 -16.71 27.67
N GLN A 336 -18.41 -15.44 27.90
CA GLN A 336 -19.06 -14.58 26.91
C GLN A 336 -18.19 -14.36 25.67
N TRP A 337 -16.89 -14.06 25.86
CA TRP A 337 -15.94 -13.93 24.75
C TRP A 337 -15.87 -15.21 23.90
N VAL A 338 -15.82 -16.39 24.54
CA VAL A 338 -15.81 -17.69 23.85
C VAL A 338 -17.11 -17.89 23.07
N ALA A 339 -18.27 -17.62 23.69
CA ALA A 339 -19.57 -17.76 23.07
C ALA A 339 -19.72 -16.85 21.84
N ASP A 340 -19.38 -15.56 21.97
CA ASP A 340 -19.44 -14.59 20.87
C ASP A 340 -18.43 -14.94 19.76
N MET A 341 -17.20 -15.34 20.09
CA MET A 341 -16.21 -15.81 19.11
C MET A 341 -16.74 -16.99 18.29
N LYS A 342 -17.29 -18.01 18.95
CA LYS A 342 -17.87 -19.18 18.29
C LYS A 342 -19.02 -18.77 17.38
N ALA A 343 -19.94 -17.93 17.86
CA ALA A 343 -21.08 -17.45 17.08
C ALA A 343 -20.63 -16.65 15.84
N VAL A 344 -19.64 -15.76 15.99
CA VAL A 344 -19.03 -15.01 14.88
C VAL A 344 -18.42 -15.95 13.85
N PHE A 345 -17.59 -16.92 14.28
CA PHE A 345 -16.97 -17.88 13.36
C PHE A 345 -18.00 -18.71 12.61
N THR A 346 -19.00 -19.25 13.31
CA THR A 346 -20.09 -20.03 12.71
C THR A 346 -20.87 -19.21 11.69
N PHE A 347 -21.21 -17.96 12.00
CA PHE A 347 -21.92 -17.09 11.07
C PHE A 347 -21.08 -16.79 9.83
N VAL A 348 -19.79 -16.50 10.00
CA VAL A 348 -18.88 -16.20 8.89
C VAL A 348 -18.65 -17.43 8.00
N THR A 349 -18.62 -18.65 8.55
CA THR A 349 -18.39 -19.88 7.78
C THR A 349 -19.64 -20.48 7.15
N HIS A 350 -20.81 -20.35 7.79
CA HIS A 350 -22.04 -21.03 7.37
C HIS A 350 -23.21 -20.09 7.04
N GLY A 351 -23.14 -18.80 7.43
CA GLY A 351 -24.21 -17.84 7.21
C GLY A 351 -25.45 -18.05 8.09
N THR A 352 -25.38 -18.93 9.08
CA THR A 352 -26.49 -19.22 10.00
C THR A 352 -26.27 -18.54 11.34
N THR A 353 -27.31 -17.90 11.86
CA THR A 353 -27.38 -17.49 13.27
C THR A 353 -27.93 -18.63 14.12
N ALA A 354 -27.68 -18.59 15.43
CA ALA A 354 -28.39 -19.40 16.42
C ALA A 354 -29.94 -19.27 16.26
N PRO A 355 -30.75 -20.22 16.77
CA PRO A 355 -32.19 -20.25 16.54
C PRO A 355 -32.90 -18.94 16.91
N ALA A 356 -33.96 -18.62 16.15
CA ALA A 356 -34.68 -17.34 16.12
C ALA A 356 -35.32 -16.85 17.43
N SER A 357 -35.15 -17.58 18.55
CA SER A 357 -35.76 -17.32 19.84
C SER A 357 -34.80 -16.76 20.90
N ALA A 358 -33.51 -16.58 20.60
CA ALA A 358 -32.53 -15.99 21.51
C ALA A 358 -32.24 -14.53 21.15
N GLU A 359 -32.21 -13.63 22.15
CA GLU A 359 -31.71 -12.27 21.96
C GLU A 359 -30.27 -12.31 21.45
N LEU A 360 -30.02 -11.68 20.29
CA LEU A 360 -28.68 -11.64 19.70
C LEU A 360 -27.79 -10.70 20.52
N SER A 361 -26.55 -11.11 20.79
CA SER A 361 -25.56 -10.19 21.34
C SER A 361 -25.35 -9.00 20.40
N PRO A 362 -24.93 -7.82 20.90
CA PRO A 362 -24.69 -6.64 20.05
C PRO A 362 -23.75 -6.91 18.87
N VAL A 363 -22.75 -7.78 19.06
CA VAL A 363 -21.81 -8.22 18.01
C VAL A 363 -22.52 -9.03 16.93
N MET A 364 -23.40 -9.95 17.33
CA MET A 364 -24.18 -10.75 16.39
C MET A 364 -25.22 -9.92 15.65
N GLN A 365 -25.89 -8.97 16.33
CA GLN A 365 -26.82 -8.05 15.68
C GLN A 365 -26.12 -7.21 14.61
N TYR A 366 -24.92 -6.69 14.90
CA TYR A 366 -24.09 -5.97 13.93
C TYR A 366 -23.78 -6.83 12.68
N LEU A 367 -23.41 -8.11 12.87
CA LEU A 367 -23.11 -9.03 11.77
C LEU A 367 -24.33 -9.33 10.90
N VAL A 368 -25.50 -9.55 11.52
CA VAL A 368 -26.76 -9.81 10.83
C VAL A 368 -27.17 -8.59 10.02
N ASP A 369 -27.13 -7.40 10.61
CA ASP A 369 -27.48 -6.16 9.91
C ASP A 369 -26.51 -5.85 8.76
N ALA A 370 -25.21 -6.11 8.96
CA ALA A 370 -24.22 -6.00 7.90
C ALA A 370 -24.48 -7.01 6.77
N HIS A 371 -24.87 -8.24 7.10
CA HIS A 371 -25.25 -9.26 6.12
C HIS A 371 -26.49 -8.83 5.34
N ARG A 372 -27.53 -8.33 6.02
CA ARG A 372 -28.75 -7.82 5.41
C ARG A 372 -28.47 -6.69 4.44
N LEU A 373 -27.71 -5.67 4.85
CA LEU A 373 -27.29 -4.57 3.97
C LEU A 373 -26.49 -5.05 2.76
N ARG A 374 -25.67 -6.09 2.96
CA ARG A 374 -24.82 -6.65 1.91
C ARG A 374 -25.55 -7.59 0.96
N LYS A 375 -26.49 -8.42 1.42
CA LYS A 375 -27.04 -9.56 0.67
C LYS A 375 -28.52 -9.43 0.34
N GLU A 376 -29.30 -8.80 1.20
CA GLU A 376 -30.76 -8.79 1.12
C GLU A 376 -31.31 -7.48 0.56
N ILE A 377 -30.80 -6.32 1.02
CA ILE A 377 -31.29 -5.02 0.54
C ILE A 377 -30.82 -4.81 -0.90
N ARG A 378 -31.77 -4.73 -1.83
CA ARG A 378 -31.56 -4.55 -3.28
C ARG A 378 -32.55 -3.55 -3.84
N LEU A 379 -32.12 -2.70 -4.77
CA LEU A 379 -33.08 -1.95 -5.58
C LEU A 379 -33.85 -2.89 -6.51
N PRO A 380 -35.12 -2.58 -6.80
CA PRO A 380 -35.84 -3.25 -7.88
C PRO A 380 -35.12 -3.03 -9.22
N PRO A 381 -35.16 -4.02 -10.14
CA PRO A 381 -34.54 -3.88 -11.46
C PRO A 381 -35.18 -2.73 -12.25
N PRO A 382 -34.43 -2.02 -13.10
CA PRO A 382 -34.96 -0.91 -13.88
C PRO A 382 -36.11 -1.38 -14.78
N LEU A 383 -37.18 -0.58 -14.84
CA LEU A 383 -38.29 -0.82 -15.74
C LEU A 383 -37.78 -0.83 -17.19
N LYS A 384 -38.07 -1.89 -17.94
CA LYS A 384 -37.80 -1.95 -19.37
C LYS A 384 -39.08 -1.62 -20.11
N SER A 385 -38.99 -0.79 -21.15
CA SER A 385 -40.12 -0.56 -22.06
C SER A 385 -40.56 -1.89 -22.67
N ALA A 386 -41.88 -2.09 -22.75
CA ALA A 386 -42.50 -3.30 -23.25
C ALA A 386 -42.33 -3.40 -24.77
N ALA A 387 -41.13 -3.75 -25.23
CA ALA A 387 -40.87 -4.20 -26.59
C ALA A 387 -40.06 -5.49 -26.52
N GLY A 388 -40.77 -6.63 -26.59
CA GLY A 388 -40.18 -7.96 -26.66
C GLY A 388 -40.59 -8.93 -25.55
N ARG A 389 -41.89 -9.06 -25.27
CA ARG A 389 -42.45 -10.30 -24.73
C ARG A 389 -43.50 -10.82 -25.71
N GLU A 390 -43.03 -11.57 -26.71
CA GLU A 390 -43.81 -12.67 -27.24
C GLU A 390 -43.02 -13.97 -27.00
N GLU A 391 -43.75 -14.97 -26.54
CA GLU A 391 -43.31 -16.36 -26.36
C GLU A 391 -42.56 -16.88 -27.58
N GLN A 392 -41.49 -17.65 -27.34
CA GLN A 392 -41.33 -18.93 -28.04
C GLN A 392 -40.28 -19.80 -27.36
N GLY A 393 -40.77 -20.87 -26.72
CA GLY A 393 -40.00 -22.09 -26.63
C GLY A 393 -39.73 -22.64 -28.03
N GLY A 394 -38.49 -23.04 -28.32
CA GLY A 394 -38.16 -23.66 -29.59
C GLY A 394 -36.66 -23.71 -29.88
N LYS A 395 -36.06 -24.90 -29.72
CA LYS A 395 -34.76 -25.24 -30.32
C LYS A 395 -34.77 -24.93 -31.82
N LYS A 396 -33.75 -24.25 -32.36
CA LYS A 396 -33.28 -24.54 -33.73
C LYS A 396 -31.83 -24.15 -33.99
N LYS A 397 -31.14 -25.12 -34.61
CA LYS A 397 -29.78 -25.09 -35.15
C LYS A 397 -29.68 -24.16 -36.37
N GLY A 398 -28.53 -23.51 -36.51
CA GLY A 398 -27.73 -23.53 -37.74
C GLY A 398 -28.13 -22.67 -38.96
N LYS A 399 -27.13 -21.87 -39.39
CA LYS A 399 -26.65 -21.68 -40.78
C LYS A 399 -27.05 -20.39 -41.54
N ARG A 400 -25.99 -19.61 -41.81
CA ARG A 400 -25.63 -18.77 -42.98
C ARG A 400 -26.64 -17.76 -43.57
N GLY A 401 -26.15 -16.53 -43.74
CA GLY A 401 -26.59 -15.63 -44.80
C GLY A 401 -25.85 -14.30 -44.77
N ARG A 402 -25.05 -14.02 -45.80
CA ARG A 402 -24.28 -12.79 -46.03
C ARG A 402 -25.10 -11.89 -46.97
N ARG A 403 -25.29 -10.59 -46.67
CA ARG A 403 -25.56 -9.47 -47.60
C ARG A 403 -25.60 -8.19 -46.75
N ALA A 404 -24.64 -7.28 -46.94
CA ALA A 404 -24.57 -6.19 -47.92
C ALA A 404 -25.15 -4.90 -47.32
N ALA A 405 -24.32 -3.86 -47.34
CA ALA A 405 -24.56 -2.54 -46.78
C ALA A 405 -25.39 -1.70 -47.75
N GLU A 406 -26.34 -0.91 -47.24
CA GLU A 406 -26.80 0.31 -47.90
C GLU A 406 -27.52 1.27 -46.93
N SER A 407 -27.14 2.53 -47.11
CA SER A 407 -27.76 3.84 -46.82
C SER A 407 -28.41 4.17 -45.47
N ASP A 408 -27.90 5.28 -44.92
CA ASP A 408 -28.54 6.20 -44.00
C ASP A 408 -29.88 6.69 -44.57
N ASP A 409 -30.96 6.44 -43.84
CA ASP A 409 -32.21 7.17 -43.94
C ASP A 409 -32.65 7.56 -42.52
N GLU A 410 -32.89 8.85 -42.33
CA GLU A 410 -33.42 9.46 -41.12
C GLU A 410 -34.76 8.81 -40.73
N LYS A 411 -34.72 7.84 -39.81
CA LYS A 411 -35.94 7.34 -39.17
C LYS A 411 -36.34 8.28 -38.04
N GLU A 412 -37.39 9.04 -38.33
CA GLU A 412 -38.27 9.71 -37.38
C GLU A 412 -38.53 8.78 -36.17
N LYS A 413 -38.11 9.22 -34.97
CA LYS A 413 -38.15 8.42 -33.74
C LYS A 413 -39.62 8.27 -33.32
N ALA A 414 -40.22 7.10 -33.61
CA ALA A 414 -41.55 6.75 -33.11
C ALA A 414 -41.64 6.95 -31.59
N PRO A 415 -42.77 7.45 -31.06
CA PRO A 415 -42.93 7.70 -29.63
C PRO A 415 -42.70 6.41 -28.84
N GLU A 416 -41.78 6.46 -27.88
CA GLU A 416 -41.52 5.34 -26.97
C GLU A 416 -42.82 5.02 -26.21
N PRO A 417 -43.25 3.75 -26.11
CA PRO A 417 -44.49 3.41 -25.41
C PRO A 417 -44.38 3.83 -23.94
N GLU A 418 -45.29 4.69 -23.48
CA GLU A 418 -45.37 5.15 -22.09
C GLU A 418 -45.58 3.95 -21.16
N LEU A 419 -44.73 3.84 -20.12
CA LEU A 419 -44.87 2.84 -19.07
C LEU A 419 -46.13 3.14 -18.24
N ASP A 420 -46.81 2.10 -17.77
CA ASP A 420 -47.97 2.23 -16.89
C ASP A 420 -47.61 3.07 -15.63
N PRO A 421 -48.31 4.20 -15.37
CA PRO A 421 -48.06 5.07 -14.22
C PRO A 421 -48.10 4.33 -12.87
N GLU A 422 -48.94 3.30 -12.72
CA GLU A 422 -49.03 2.53 -11.49
C GLU A 422 -47.77 1.69 -11.26
N VAL A 423 -47.24 1.08 -12.32
CA VAL A 423 -45.99 0.29 -12.28
C VAL A 423 -44.79 1.18 -11.97
N VAL A 424 -44.77 2.41 -12.51
CA VAL A 424 -43.76 3.42 -12.18
C VAL A 424 -43.83 3.80 -10.71
N ALA A 425 -45.02 4.12 -10.18
CA ALA A 425 -45.21 4.47 -8.78
C ALA A 425 -44.82 3.33 -7.81
N GLN A 426 -45.17 2.08 -8.12
CA GLN A 426 -44.76 0.91 -7.33
C GLN A 426 -43.23 0.71 -7.34
N HIS A 427 -42.59 0.91 -8.50
CA HIS A 427 -41.14 0.81 -8.64
C HIS A 427 -40.41 1.91 -7.85
N GLU A 428 -40.93 3.15 -7.88
CA GLU A 428 -40.41 4.28 -7.10
C GLU A 428 -40.56 4.04 -5.60
N ALA A 429 -41.72 3.55 -5.15
CA ALA A 429 -41.97 3.22 -3.75
C ALA A 429 -41.04 2.10 -3.24
N ALA A 430 -40.87 1.03 -4.02
CA ALA A 430 -39.94 -0.06 -3.68
C ALA A 430 -38.48 0.43 -3.64
N THR A 431 -38.09 1.32 -4.56
CA THR A 431 -36.78 1.95 -4.58
C THR A 431 -36.56 2.81 -3.32
N ALA A 432 -37.53 3.66 -2.98
CA ALA A 432 -37.47 4.51 -1.79
C ALA A 432 -37.36 3.67 -0.50
N ALA A 433 -38.14 2.60 -0.38
CA ALA A 433 -38.09 1.69 0.78
C ALA A 433 -36.73 0.98 0.93
N ALA A 434 -36.13 0.53 -0.18
CA ALA A 434 -34.81 -0.08 -0.19
C ALA A 434 -33.71 0.91 0.22
N VAL A 435 -33.77 2.15 -0.30
CA VAL A 435 -32.83 3.22 0.07
C VAL A 435 -32.97 3.56 1.54
N GLU A 436 -34.19 3.76 2.06
CA GLU A 436 -34.39 4.12 3.47
C GLU A 436 -33.94 3.00 4.43
N SER A 437 -34.19 1.74 4.06
CA SER A 437 -33.68 0.59 4.81
C SER A 437 -32.15 0.60 4.87
N ALA A 438 -31.48 0.91 3.75
CA ALA A 438 -30.03 1.02 3.72
C ALA A 438 -29.53 2.20 4.58
N LEU A 439 -30.14 3.38 4.45
CA LEU A 439 -29.78 4.58 5.21
C LEU A 439 -29.93 4.36 6.72
N THR A 440 -31.00 3.68 7.15
CA THR A 440 -31.23 3.33 8.56
C THR A 440 -30.10 2.48 9.12
N LEU A 441 -29.70 1.41 8.43
CA LEU A 441 -28.60 0.55 8.87
C LEU A 441 -27.26 1.28 8.85
N ILE A 442 -27.01 2.09 7.83
CA ILE A 442 -25.79 2.90 7.71
C ILE A 442 -25.66 3.86 8.89
N ARG A 443 -26.73 4.58 9.26
CA ARG A 443 -26.76 5.50 10.41
C ARG A 443 -26.63 4.77 11.74
N ARG A 444 -27.35 3.65 11.93
CA ARG A 444 -27.34 2.87 13.17
C ARG A 444 -25.94 2.35 13.53
N HIS A 445 -25.26 1.75 12.55
CA HIS A 445 -24.00 1.02 12.79
C HIS A 445 -22.76 1.76 12.27
N ARG A 446 -22.93 2.95 11.68
CA ARG A 446 -21.88 3.69 10.96
C ARG A 446 -21.20 2.86 9.87
N PHE A 447 -21.98 2.05 9.16
CA PHE A 447 -21.45 1.22 8.08
C PHE A 447 -20.83 2.09 6.98
N GLY A 448 -19.62 1.71 6.54
CA GLY A 448 -18.99 2.27 5.35
C GLY A 448 -19.51 1.65 4.03
N HIS A 449 -19.14 2.26 2.91
CA HIS A 449 -19.50 1.83 1.55
C HIS A 449 -19.25 0.35 1.24
N GLU A 450 -18.25 -0.26 1.88
CA GLU A 450 -17.88 -1.66 1.73
C GLU A 450 -18.90 -2.66 2.29
N HIS A 451 -19.85 -2.19 3.11
CA HIS A 451 -20.94 -3.00 3.65
C HIS A 451 -22.10 -3.12 2.65
N VAL A 452 -22.21 -2.19 1.69
CA VAL A 452 -23.28 -2.19 0.69
C VAL A 452 -22.92 -3.14 -0.45
N GLY A 453 -23.68 -4.22 -0.60
CA GLY A 453 -23.41 -5.22 -1.64
C GLY A 453 -24.12 -4.94 -2.97
N ASP A 454 -25.15 -4.10 -2.97
CA ASP A 454 -25.81 -3.66 -4.19
C ASP A 454 -25.05 -2.51 -4.86
N THR A 455 -24.46 -2.79 -6.02
CA THR A 455 -23.76 -1.77 -6.81
C THR A 455 -24.68 -0.65 -7.32
N VAL A 456 -25.99 -0.89 -7.40
CA VAL A 456 -26.97 0.12 -7.79
C VAL A 456 -27.24 1.06 -6.61
N LEU A 457 -27.34 0.56 -5.37
CA LEU A 457 -27.41 1.42 -4.17
C LEU A 457 -26.21 2.35 -4.10
N LEU A 458 -25.00 1.85 -4.42
CA LEU A 458 -23.78 2.66 -4.45
C LEU A 458 -23.74 3.71 -5.57
N ARG A 459 -24.74 3.76 -6.46
CA ARG A 459 -24.95 4.85 -7.43
C ARG A 459 -25.91 5.92 -6.92
N ASN A 460 -26.53 5.73 -5.77
CA ASN A 460 -27.43 6.72 -5.19
C ASN A 460 -26.63 7.76 -4.36
N PRO A 461 -26.72 9.07 -4.68
CA PRO A 461 -26.01 10.12 -3.93
C PRO A 461 -26.37 10.18 -2.44
N ALA A 462 -27.61 9.86 -2.05
CA ALA A 462 -28.06 9.91 -0.66
C ALA A 462 -27.30 8.92 0.24
N VAL A 463 -26.95 7.75 -0.31
CA VAL A 463 -26.16 6.73 0.39
C VAL A 463 -24.75 7.26 0.70
N TRP A 464 -24.14 7.98 -0.24
CA TRP A 464 -22.83 8.61 -0.03
C TRP A 464 -22.88 9.81 0.90
N GLY A 465 -23.97 10.59 0.86
CA GLY A 465 -24.26 11.64 1.83
C GLY A 465 -24.29 11.09 3.25
N ALA A 466 -25.00 9.98 3.49
CA ALA A 466 -25.07 9.34 4.79
C ALA A 466 -23.70 8.86 5.32
N PHE A 467 -22.81 8.38 4.44
CA PHE A 467 -21.44 8.05 4.86
C PHE A 467 -20.67 9.28 5.34
N LEU A 468 -20.78 10.41 4.64
CA LEU A 468 -20.12 11.67 5.03
C LEU A 468 -20.69 12.22 6.35
N GLU A 469 -22.01 12.11 6.55
CA GLU A 469 -22.69 12.53 7.78
C GLU A 469 -22.29 11.67 8.97
N ASN A 470 -22.17 10.36 8.80
CA ASN A 470 -21.74 9.41 9.83
C ASN A 470 -20.23 9.46 10.15
N GLY A 471 -19.50 10.39 9.53
CA GLY A 471 -18.09 10.60 9.84
C GLY A 471 -17.14 9.68 9.10
N MET A 472 -17.40 9.37 7.82
CA MET A 472 -16.50 8.62 6.93
C MET A 472 -15.01 8.89 7.22
N PRO A 473 -14.17 7.85 7.40
CA PRO A 473 -12.74 8.04 7.65
C PRO A 473 -12.06 8.88 6.57
N LEU A 474 -11.10 9.71 6.98
CA LEU A 474 -10.44 10.67 6.10
C LEU A 474 -9.74 9.98 4.91
N THR A 475 -9.06 8.86 5.15
CA THR A 475 -8.42 8.06 4.10
C THR A 475 -9.42 7.42 3.13
N ALA A 476 -10.58 6.99 3.62
CA ALA A 476 -11.67 6.47 2.79
C ALA A 476 -12.31 7.58 1.94
N MET A 477 -12.49 8.77 2.52
CA MET A 477 -13.00 9.95 1.84
C MET A 477 -12.08 10.36 0.69
N ILE A 478 -10.77 10.50 0.95
CA ILE A 478 -9.74 10.84 -0.05
C ILE A 478 -9.78 9.86 -1.24
N ARG A 479 -9.86 8.56 -0.97
CA ARG A 479 -9.89 7.51 -2.02
C ARG A 479 -11.16 7.52 -2.87
N ASN A 480 -12.25 8.09 -2.38
CA ASN A 480 -13.56 8.05 -3.01
C ASN A 480 -14.03 9.41 -3.56
N LEU A 481 -13.18 10.44 -3.55
CA LEU A 481 -13.52 11.77 -4.09
C LEU A 481 -14.01 11.72 -5.54
N GLY A 482 -13.33 10.93 -6.40
CA GLY A 482 -13.73 10.74 -7.79
C GLY A 482 -15.13 10.14 -7.92
N ARG A 483 -15.46 9.16 -7.07
CA ARG A 483 -16.79 8.52 -7.05
C ARG A 483 -17.87 9.50 -6.59
N MET A 484 -17.62 10.28 -5.54
CA MET A 484 -18.58 11.29 -5.07
C MET A 484 -18.77 12.42 -6.10
N SER A 485 -17.75 12.72 -6.90
CA SER A 485 -17.84 13.71 -7.98
C SER A 485 -18.62 13.16 -9.18
N GLU A 486 -18.37 11.92 -9.58
CA GLU A 486 -19.13 11.21 -10.62
C GLU A 486 -20.64 11.19 -10.32
N LEU A 487 -21.02 11.08 -9.04
CA LEU A 487 -22.42 11.07 -8.60
C LEU A 487 -23.04 12.47 -8.42
N GLY A 488 -22.29 13.54 -8.70
CA GLY A 488 -22.76 14.92 -8.50
C GLY A 488 -22.92 15.33 -7.04
N LEU A 489 -22.46 14.51 -6.08
CA LEU A 489 -22.57 14.81 -4.64
C LEU A 489 -21.72 16.03 -4.27
N LEU A 490 -20.51 16.13 -4.84
CA LEU A 490 -19.59 17.25 -4.56
C LEU A 490 -19.92 18.54 -5.35
N ALA A 491 -20.95 18.52 -6.19
CA ALA A 491 -21.52 19.73 -6.78
C ALA A 491 -22.48 20.43 -5.80
N GLN A 492 -22.93 19.74 -4.76
CA GLN A 492 -23.81 20.30 -3.73
C GLN A 492 -22.98 21.04 -2.67
N PRO A 493 -23.28 22.32 -2.37
CA PRO A 493 -22.43 23.15 -1.51
C PRO A 493 -22.19 22.60 -0.10
N ASN A 494 -23.20 21.99 0.52
CA ASN A 494 -23.13 21.41 1.86
C ASN A 494 -22.11 20.26 1.95
N TYR A 495 -22.12 19.34 0.99
CA TYR A 495 -21.19 18.21 0.97
C TYR A 495 -19.81 18.62 0.50
N GLN A 496 -19.73 19.52 -0.49
CA GLN A 496 -18.46 20.09 -0.94
C GLN A 496 -17.73 20.76 0.22
N GLN A 497 -18.40 21.65 0.96
CA GLN A 497 -17.82 22.35 2.11
C GLN A 497 -17.36 21.37 3.20
N ARG A 498 -18.20 20.39 3.56
CA ARG A 498 -17.83 19.35 4.53
C ARG A 498 -16.55 18.60 4.14
N VAL A 499 -16.39 18.26 2.87
CA VAL A 499 -15.20 17.59 2.36
C VAL A 499 -13.98 18.52 2.38
N THR A 500 -14.12 19.76 1.90
CA THR A 500 -13.00 20.71 1.85
C THR A 500 -12.52 21.12 3.24
N ASP A 501 -13.42 21.32 4.19
CA ASP A 501 -13.08 21.68 5.57
C ASP A 501 -12.30 20.55 6.24
N ARG A 502 -12.75 19.31 6.04
CA ARG A 502 -12.07 18.14 6.59
C ARG A 502 -10.70 17.88 5.95
N LEU A 503 -10.52 18.20 4.67
CA LEU A 503 -9.21 18.14 4.01
C LEU A 503 -8.25 19.23 4.54
N ARG A 504 -8.78 20.37 4.97
CA ARG A 504 -7.97 21.50 5.52
C ARG A 504 -7.76 21.44 7.02
N ASP A 505 -8.26 20.42 7.71
CA ASP A 505 -8.06 20.22 9.13
C ASP A 505 -6.74 19.49 9.41
N ALA A 506 -5.72 20.24 9.82
CA ALA A 506 -4.41 19.72 10.17
C ALA A 506 -4.45 18.69 11.32
N LYS A 507 -5.35 18.87 12.30
CA LYS A 507 -5.48 17.92 13.42
C LYS A 507 -6.09 16.61 12.94
N ALA A 508 -7.10 16.67 12.08
CA ALA A 508 -7.69 15.47 11.48
C ALA A 508 -6.70 14.72 10.58
N LEU A 509 -5.91 15.43 9.78
CA LEU A 509 -4.84 14.84 8.96
C LEU A 509 -3.79 14.12 9.82
N ALA A 510 -3.33 14.77 10.90
CA ALA A 510 -2.38 14.18 11.84
C ALA A 510 -2.96 12.97 12.58
N ALA A 511 -4.18 13.07 13.11
CA ALA A 511 -4.85 11.99 13.83
C ALA A 511 -5.12 10.77 12.94
N ALA A 512 -5.51 11.00 11.68
CA ALA A 512 -5.69 9.94 10.69
C ALA A 512 -4.36 9.44 10.08
N ARG A 513 -3.22 10.04 10.47
CA ARG A 513 -1.88 9.78 9.95
C ARG A 513 -1.86 9.74 8.42
N VAL A 514 -2.53 10.71 7.79
CA VAL A 514 -2.59 10.80 6.33
C VAL A 514 -1.23 11.23 5.81
N HIS A 515 -0.61 10.34 5.05
CA HIS A 515 0.72 10.56 4.52
C HIS A 515 0.73 11.57 3.36
N PRO A 516 1.67 12.54 3.28
CA PRO A 516 1.74 13.48 2.17
C PRO A 516 1.80 12.81 0.79
N MET A 517 2.52 11.70 0.62
CA MET A 517 2.55 11.03 -0.68
C MET A 517 1.23 10.33 -1.02
N THR A 518 0.43 9.92 -0.04
CA THR A 518 -0.94 9.45 -0.28
C THR A 518 -1.84 10.58 -0.76
N LEU A 519 -1.64 11.80 -0.26
CA LEU A 519 -2.34 12.99 -0.75
C LEU A 519 -1.88 13.38 -2.16
N LEU A 520 -0.59 13.24 -2.46
CA LEU A 520 -0.05 13.45 -3.80
C LEU A 520 -0.69 12.48 -4.81
N ASP A 521 -0.69 11.17 -4.52
CA ASP A 521 -1.31 10.16 -5.38
C ASP A 521 -2.82 10.40 -5.55
N ALA A 522 -3.51 10.77 -4.47
CA ALA A 522 -4.93 11.08 -4.51
C ALA A 522 -5.22 12.35 -5.34
N MET A 523 -4.40 13.40 -5.19
CA MET A 523 -4.51 14.65 -5.93
C MET A 523 -4.29 14.42 -7.43
N CYS A 524 -3.20 13.75 -7.80
CA CYS A 524 -2.93 13.40 -9.21
C CYS A 524 -4.05 12.54 -9.78
N THR A 525 -4.51 11.52 -9.04
CA THR A 525 -5.62 10.66 -9.47
C THR A 525 -6.91 11.46 -9.67
N TYR A 526 -7.26 12.34 -8.72
CA TYR A 526 -8.49 13.13 -8.78
C TYR A 526 -8.49 14.11 -9.94
N ARG A 527 -7.37 14.81 -10.18
CA ARG A 527 -7.20 15.75 -11.29
C ARG A 527 -7.25 15.08 -12.66
N ASN A 528 -6.71 13.86 -12.77
CA ASN A 528 -6.78 13.07 -14.00
C ASN A 528 -8.23 12.71 -14.42
N GLY A 529 -9.22 12.84 -13.54
CA GLY A 529 -10.63 12.65 -13.88
C GLY A 529 -11.04 11.20 -14.19
N ALA A 530 -10.17 10.23 -13.93
CA ALA A 530 -10.41 8.83 -14.27
C ALA A 530 -9.84 7.87 -13.23
N GLY A 531 -10.60 6.81 -12.93
CA GLY A 531 -10.13 5.76 -12.01
C GLY A 531 -9.03 4.91 -12.67
N ALA A 532 -8.15 4.30 -11.85
CA ALA A 532 -7.02 3.49 -12.34
C ALA A 532 -7.41 2.31 -13.27
N ARG A 533 -8.66 1.84 -13.23
CA ARG A 533 -9.20 0.79 -14.12
C ARG A 533 -9.98 1.34 -15.32
N GLY A 534 -10.01 2.66 -15.52
CA GLY A 534 -10.62 3.36 -16.66
C GLY A 534 -12.15 3.34 -16.77
N LYS A 535 -12.85 2.67 -15.85
CA LYS A 535 -14.33 2.53 -15.88
C LYS A 535 -15.08 3.74 -15.34
N ALA A 536 -14.56 4.37 -14.28
CA ALA A 536 -15.14 5.55 -13.67
C ALA A 536 -14.45 6.79 -14.23
N ARG A 537 -15.24 7.81 -14.59
CA ARG A 537 -14.80 9.12 -15.04
C ARG A 537 -15.56 10.20 -14.30
N TRP A 538 -14.90 11.31 -14.02
CA TRP A 538 -15.48 12.47 -13.36
C TRP A 538 -14.79 13.74 -13.83
N GLU A 539 -15.46 14.86 -13.64
CA GLU A 539 -14.84 16.18 -13.74
C GLU A 539 -14.32 16.58 -12.37
N ALA A 540 -13.07 17.05 -12.31
CA ALA A 540 -12.45 17.42 -11.05
C ALA A 540 -13.02 18.75 -10.54
N VAL A 541 -13.61 18.75 -9.34
CA VAL A 541 -14.19 19.96 -8.73
C VAL A 541 -13.06 20.89 -8.26
N PRO A 542 -12.96 22.14 -8.74
CA PRO A 542 -11.82 23.02 -8.44
C PRO A 542 -11.56 23.24 -6.94
N ALA A 543 -12.61 23.42 -6.14
CA ALA A 543 -12.45 23.62 -4.70
C ALA A 543 -11.90 22.37 -3.98
N VAL A 544 -12.27 21.17 -4.43
CA VAL A 544 -11.75 19.90 -3.87
C VAL A 544 -10.30 19.70 -4.30
N SER A 545 -9.97 19.98 -5.56
CA SER A 545 -8.58 19.96 -6.06
C SER A 545 -7.67 20.93 -5.33
N SER A 546 -8.17 22.13 -4.99
CA SER A 546 -7.45 23.09 -4.15
C SER A 546 -7.30 22.59 -2.72
N ALA A 547 -8.36 22.05 -2.11
CA ALA A 547 -8.31 21.56 -0.74
C ALA A 547 -7.40 20.34 -0.57
N LEU A 548 -7.34 19.44 -1.55
CA LEU A 548 -6.38 18.33 -1.57
C LEU A 548 -4.93 18.83 -1.60
N GLU A 549 -4.67 19.89 -2.36
CA GLU A 549 -3.34 20.49 -2.42
C GLU A 549 -2.99 21.21 -1.10
N ASP A 550 -3.95 21.92 -0.50
CA ASP A 550 -3.78 22.53 0.81
C ASP A 550 -3.50 21.44 1.87
N ALA A 551 -4.22 20.32 1.82
CA ALA A 551 -4.03 19.15 2.69
C ALA A 551 -2.62 18.55 2.54
N PHE A 552 -2.13 18.44 1.29
CA PHE A 552 -0.78 17.97 0.99
C PHE A 552 0.27 18.83 1.70
N TYR A 553 0.13 20.16 1.69
CA TYR A 553 1.06 21.06 2.40
C TYR A 553 0.90 21.00 3.92
N LEU A 554 -0.33 20.92 4.44
CA LEU A 554 -0.57 20.80 5.88
C LEU A 554 0.06 19.54 6.46
N ALA A 555 0.10 18.45 5.69
CA ALA A 555 0.72 17.20 6.12
C ALA A 555 2.25 17.31 6.33
N PHE A 556 2.94 18.29 5.74
CA PHE A 556 4.39 18.52 5.93
C PHE A 556 4.76 19.41 7.12
N LYS A 557 3.82 20.21 7.66
CA LYS A 557 4.10 21.13 8.79
C LYS A 557 4.51 20.43 10.09
N ASN A 558 4.54 19.10 10.11
CA ASN A 558 4.98 18.29 11.24
C ASN A 558 6.50 18.03 11.27
N VAL A 559 7.28 18.52 10.28
CA VAL A 559 8.73 18.30 10.21
C VAL A 559 9.49 19.43 10.92
N VAL A 560 10.39 19.08 11.85
CA VAL A 560 11.25 20.04 12.56
C VAL A 560 12.45 20.44 11.66
N PRO A 561 12.66 21.73 11.37
CA PRO A 561 13.76 22.19 10.51
C PRO A 561 15.14 21.91 11.11
N THR A 562 16.13 21.70 10.25
CA THR A 562 17.54 21.55 10.67
C THR A 562 18.26 22.88 10.79
N GLY A 563 17.78 23.92 10.10
CA GLY A 563 18.41 25.24 10.08
C GLY A 563 19.70 25.30 9.26
N LYS A 564 19.97 24.29 8.44
CA LYS A 564 21.16 24.22 7.58
C LYS A 564 20.89 24.82 6.20
N ARG A 565 21.95 25.06 5.43
CA ARG A 565 21.86 25.61 4.07
C ARG A 565 21.79 24.48 3.05
N TYR A 566 20.63 24.36 2.40
CA TYR A 566 20.37 23.32 1.41
C TYR A 566 20.55 23.82 -0.01
N LEU A 567 21.21 23.02 -0.86
CA LEU A 567 21.15 23.16 -2.30
C LEU A 567 20.48 21.92 -2.90
N LEU A 568 19.32 22.11 -3.51
CA LEU A 568 18.53 21.05 -4.12
C LEU A 568 18.81 20.99 -5.62
N GLY A 569 19.20 19.83 -6.12
CA GLY A 569 19.29 19.52 -7.54
C GLY A 569 18.13 18.62 -7.94
N LEU A 570 17.18 19.16 -8.70
CA LEU A 570 16.09 18.39 -9.30
C LEU A 570 16.51 17.86 -10.68
N ASP A 571 16.55 16.54 -10.83
CA ASP A 571 16.72 15.91 -12.14
C ASP A 571 15.46 16.14 -12.98
N VAL A 572 15.63 16.76 -14.16
CA VAL A 572 14.55 17.02 -15.11
C VAL A 572 14.68 16.21 -16.40
N SER A 573 15.56 15.21 -16.42
CA SER A 573 15.75 14.29 -17.54
C SER A 573 14.46 13.55 -17.94
N GLY A 574 14.50 12.92 -19.11
CA GLY A 574 13.36 12.19 -19.67
C GLY A 574 12.89 11.04 -18.77
N SER A 575 13.82 10.35 -18.08
CA SER A 575 13.51 9.22 -17.21
C SER A 575 12.70 9.63 -15.98
N MET A 576 12.86 10.85 -15.49
CA MET A 576 12.02 11.43 -14.43
C MET A 576 10.56 11.65 -14.86
N GLY A 577 10.26 11.58 -16.16
CA GLY A 577 8.90 11.57 -16.69
C GLY A 577 8.14 10.27 -16.45
N CYS A 578 8.82 9.18 -16.07
CA CYS A 578 8.19 7.89 -15.82
C CYS A 578 7.33 7.88 -14.56
N GLN A 579 6.36 6.96 -14.53
CA GLN A 579 5.54 6.73 -13.35
C GLN A 579 6.38 6.13 -12.23
N CYS A 580 6.12 6.60 -11.01
CA CYS A 580 6.63 5.97 -9.80
C CYS A 580 6.04 4.57 -9.65
N SER A 581 6.88 3.55 -9.56
CA SER A 581 6.46 2.15 -9.37
C SER A 581 5.51 1.95 -8.19
N GLY A 582 5.62 2.77 -7.14
CA GLY A 582 4.77 2.69 -5.95
C GLY A 582 3.44 3.43 -6.11
N MET A 583 3.37 4.42 -6.99
CA MET A 583 2.23 5.32 -7.18
C MET A 583 2.06 5.62 -8.67
N THR A 584 1.28 4.78 -9.36
CA THR A 584 1.13 4.82 -10.81
C THR A 584 0.49 6.10 -11.35
N SER A 585 -0.21 6.88 -10.52
CA SER A 585 -0.77 8.17 -10.92
C SER A 585 0.23 9.32 -10.81
N VAL A 586 1.44 9.07 -10.28
CA VAL A 586 2.45 10.08 -9.99
C VAL A 586 3.71 9.76 -10.77
N THR A 587 4.32 10.77 -11.41
CA THR A 587 5.64 10.63 -12.05
C THR A 587 6.77 10.89 -11.07
N ALA A 588 7.97 10.38 -11.36
CA ALA A 588 9.16 10.64 -10.55
C ALA A 588 9.44 12.15 -10.43
N ARG A 589 9.23 12.93 -11.49
CA ARG A 589 9.32 14.39 -11.48
C ARG A 589 8.29 15.04 -10.56
N GLN A 590 7.04 14.57 -10.55
CA GLN A 590 6.01 15.07 -9.64
C GLN A 590 6.37 14.78 -8.18
N ALA A 591 6.86 13.57 -7.89
CA ALA A 591 7.29 13.18 -6.56
C ALA A 591 8.52 13.98 -6.10
N ALA A 592 9.51 14.18 -6.97
CA ALA A 592 10.69 14.98 -6.68
C ALA A 592 10.34 16.47 -6.47
N ALA A 593 9.47 17.04 -7.31
CA ALA A 593 8.95 18.40 -7.11
C ALA A 593 8.23 18.55 -5.76
N ALA A 594 7.42 17.57 -5.37
CA ALA A 594 6.77 17.52 -4.07
C ALA A 594 7.77 17.57 -2.90
N VAL A 595 8.88 16.83 -2.97
CA VAL A 595 9.94 16.85 -1.94
C VAL A 595 10.69 18.20 -1.94
N VAL A 596 11.04 18.73 -3.10
CA VAL A 596 11.67 20.07 -3.22
C VAL A 596 10.80 21.13 -2.53
N MET A 597 9.51 21.12 -2.83
CA MET A 597 8.53 22.03 -2.26
C MET A 597 8.35 21.87 -0.74
N SER A 598 8.57 20.67 -0.20
CA SER A 598 8.58 20.43 1.24
C SER A 598 9.79 21.06 1.90
N LEU A 599 10.99 20.85 1.34
CA LEU A 599 12.24 21.37 1.91
C LEU A 599 12.26 22.90 1.85
N VAL A 600 11.83 23.51 0.74
CA VAL A 600 11.71 24.99 0.60
C VAL A 600 10.82 25.61 1.67
N ARG A 601 9.76 24.93 2.11
CA ARG A 601 8.84 25.43 3.15
C ARG A 601 9.29 25.13 4.58
N THR A 602 10.20 24.20 4.75
CA THR A 602 10.65 23.73 6.06
C THR A 602 11.94 24.43 6.46
N GLU A 603 12.92 24.47 5.56
CA GLU A 603 14.26 24.98 5.86
C GLU A 603 14.37 26.48 5.57
N PRO A 604 15.06 27.25 6.44
CA PRO A 604 15.15 28.70 6.33
C PRO A 604 15.99 29.18 5.13
N TRP A 605 16.88 28.33 4.62
CA TRP A 605 17.69 28.63 3.45
C TRP A 605 17.76 27.43 2.51
N VAL A 606 17.19 27.60 1.32
CA VAL A 606 17.19 26.58 0.26
C VAL A 606 17.47 27.25 -1.09
N LYS A 607 18.53 26.82 -1.78
CA LYS A 607 18.78 27.15 -3.18
C LYS A 607 18.27 26.00 -4.05
N THR A 608 17.35 26.31 -4.96
CA THR A 608 16.72 25.33 -5.85
C THR A 608 17.29 25.43 -7.26
N MET A 609 17.81 24.30 -7.74
CA MET A 609 18.39 24.13 -9.07
C MET A 609 17.71 22.95 -9.74
N ALA A 610 17.72 22.93 -11.07
CA ALA A 610 17.33 21.79 -11.85
C ALA A 610 18.44 21.45 -12.83
N PHE A 611 18.62 20.17 -13.13
CA PHE A 611 19.68 19.72 -14.02
C PHE A 611 19.20 18.71 -15.05
N SER A 612 19.78 18.85 -16.24
CA SER A 612 19.92 17.76 -17.21
C SER A 612 21.41 17.68 -17.56
N HIS A 613 21.80 18.15 -18.75
CA HIS A 613 23.18 18.28 -19.20
C HIS A 613 23.80 19.62 -18.77
N GLU A 614 22.94 20.55 -18.37
CA GLU A 614 23.28 21.85 -17.81
C GLU A 614 22.52 22.04 -16.51
N LEU A 615 23.08 22.86 -15.62
CA LEU A 615 22.44 23.26 -14.37
C LEU A 615 21.76 24.61 -14.57
N VAL A 616 20.46 24.67 -14.36
CA VAL A 616 19.67 25.88 -14.46
C VAL A 616 19.12 26.27 -13.09
N GLU A 617 19.07 27.56 -12.83
CA GLU A 617 18.37 28.05 -11.63
C GLU A 617 16.88 27.74 -11.75
N PHE A 618 16.35 27.09 -10.72
CA PHE A 618 14.97 26.64 -10.70
C PHE A 618 14.27 27.20 -9.48
N ASN A 619 14.00 28.50 -9.51
CA ASN A 619 13.55 29.28 -8.35
C ASN A 619 12.13 28.92 -7.87
N VAL A 620 12.04 27.90 -7.01
CA VAL A 620 10.79 27.50 -6.33
C VAL A 620 10.59 28.34 -5.07
N ARG A 621 9.40 28.96 -4.97
CA ARG A 621 8.98 29.78 -3.82
C ARG A 621 8.06 28.99 -2.89
N GLU A 622 7.99 29.40 -1.62
CA GLU A 622 7.07 28.81 -0.64
C GLU A 622 5.59 28.89 -1.05
N SER A 623 5.21 29.93 -1.80
CA SER A 623 3.85 30.14 -2.31
C SER A 623 3.53 29.31 -3.57
N ASP A 624 4.51 28.65 -4.19
CA ASP A 624 4.30 27.95 -5.44
C ASP A 624 3.45 26.69 -5.27
N ARG A 625 2.63 26.39 -6.28
CA ARG A 625 1.79 25.19 -6.34
C ARG A 625 2.47 24.09 -7.16
N LEU A 626 2.09 22.83 -6.92
CA LEU A 626 2.81 21.68 -7.51
C LEU A 626 2.83 21.74 -9.03
N GLU A 627 1.71 22.09 -9.66
CA GLU A 627 1.59 22.20 -11.11
C GLU A 627 2.57 23.22 -11.68
N LYS A 628 2.66 24.40 -11.07
CA LYS A 628 3.60 25.45 -11.48
C LYS A 628 5.05 24.94 -11.44
N VAL A 629 5.41 24.21 -10.39
CA VAL A 629 6.76 23.64 -10.25
C VAL A 629 6.99 22.55 -11.31
N VAL A 630 6.06 21.62 -11.49
CA VAL A 630 6.20 20.54 -12.47
C VAL A 630 6.24 21.06 -13.91
N GLU A 631 5.42 22.05 -14.26
CA GLU A 631 5.44 22.72 -15.55
C GLU A 631 6.75 23.49 -15.78
N GLY A 632 7.21 24.22 -14.76
CA GLY A 632 8.50 24.90 -14.81
C GLY A 632 9.64 23.92 -15.08
N ALA A 633 9.63 22.78 -14.38
CA ALA A 633 10.61 21.71 -14.57
C ALA A 633 10.53 21.09 -15.97
N ALA A 634 9.31 20.91 -16.52
CA ALA A 634 9.10 20.34 -17.84
C ALA A 634 9.51 21.26 -19.01
N ARG A 635 9.60 22.59 -18.78
CA ARG A 635 10.05 23.56 -19.79
C ARG A 635 11.57 23.60 -19.94
N ILE A 636 12.32 23.01 -19.01
CA ILE A 636 13.78 22.99 -19.07
C ILE A 636 14.21 22.01 -20.17
N PRO A 637 15.05 22.43 -21.13
CA PRO A 637 15.54 21.55 -22.19
C PRO A 637 16.19 20.28 -21.64
N MET A 638 15.81 19.13 -22.21
CA MET A 638 16.37 17.84 -21.85
C MET A 638 17.76 17.65 -22.48
N GLY A 639 18.62 16.90 -21.80
CA GLY A 639 19.89 16.41 -22.34
C GLY A 639 20.45 15.28 -21.45
N GLY A 640 21.74 14.95 -21.62
CA GLY A 640 22.42 13.94 -20.80
C GLY A 640 22.36 14.26 -19.30
N THR A 641 22.47 13.28 -18.41
CA THR A 641 22.27 13.51 -16.96
C THR A 641 23.62 13.63 -16.25
N ASP A 642 23.87 14.76 -15.58
CA ASP A 642 25.05 14.98 -14.74
C ASP A 642 24.67 15.38 -13.30
N CYS A 643 24.77 14.41 -12.39
CA CYS A 643 24.48 14.60 -10.96
C CYS A 643 25.60 15.36 -10.21
N ALA A 644 26.75 15.64 -10.83
CA ALA A 644 27.86 16.37 -10.19
C ALA A 644 27.67 17.89 -10.22
N LEU A 645 26.83 18.38 -11.14
CA LEU A 645 26.61 19.79 -11.41
C LEU A 645 26.27 20.64 -10.18
N PRO A 646 25.40 20.22 -9.23
CA PRO A 646 25.08 21.03 -8.07
C PRO A 646 26.30 21.40 -7.21
N MET A 647 27.23 20.47 -7.00
CA MET A 647 28.46 20.67 -6.23
C MET A 647 29.48 21.51 -7.01
N ILE A 648 29.59 21.30 -8.32
CA ILE A 648 30.46 22.10 -9.20
C ILE A 648 30.04 23.56 -9.17
N TYR A 649 28.75 23.83 -9.40
CA TYR A 649 28.19 25.18 -9.37
C TYR A 649 28.40 25.87 -8.02
N ALA A 650 28.16 25.17 -6.91
CA ALA A 650 28.38 25.74 -5.59
C ALA A 650 29.86 26.11 -5.34
N THR A 651 30.79 25.32 -5.86
CA THR A 651 32.23 25.60 -5.82
C THR A 651 32.57 26.85 -6.63
N GLU A 652 32.12 26.91 -7.89
CA GLU A 652 32.40 28.02 -8.81
C GLU A 652 31.83 29.35 -8.32
N LYS A 653 30.61 29.32 -7.80
CA LYS A 653 29.93 30.50 -7.24
C LYS A 653 30.34 30.81 -5.80
N LYS A 654 31.20 29.99 -5.19
CA LYS A 654 31.63 30.10 -3.79
C LYS A 654 30.45 30.18 -2.82
N LEU A 655 29.41 29.39 -3.08
CA LEU A 655 28.22 29.33 -2.23
C LEU A 655 28.48 28.42 -1.04
N PRO A 656 28.27 28.89 0.20
CA PRO A 656 28.48 28.07 1.38
C PRO A 656 27.21 27.24 1.66
N VAL A 657 27.30 25.95 1.43
CA VAL A 657 26.22 24.97 1.41
C VAL A 657 26.60 23.87 2.38
N ASP A 658 25.67 23.49 3.24
CA ASP A 658 25.88 22.44 4.24
C ASP A 658 25.37 21.08 3.74
N VAL A 659 24.31 21.09 2.92
CA VAL A 659 23.64 19.88 2.45
C VAL A 659 23.26 20.01 0.98
N PHE A 660 23.76 19.09 0.16
CA PHE A 660 23.30 18.88 -1.21
C PHE A 660 22.22 17.79 -1.20
N VAL A 661 21.09 18.03 -1.87
CA VAL A 661 20.06 16.99 -2.07
C VAL A 661 19.84 16.82 -3.57
N VAL A 662 20.19 15.65 -4.09
CA VAL A 662 20.03 15.30 -5.50
C VAL A 662 18.84 14.36 -5.64
N LEU A 663 17.81 14.79 -6.37
CA LEU A 663 16.59 14.05 -6.61
C LEU A 663 16.64 13.45 -8.02
N THR A 664 16.86 12.14 -8.14
CA THR A 664 17.19 11.48 -9.42
C THR A 664 16.76 10.00 -9.42
N ASP A 665 16.96 9.32 -10.54
CA ASP A 665 16.92 7.86 -10.66
C ASP A 665 18.31 7.21 -10.64
N ASN A 666 19.38 7.95 -10.32
CA ASN A 666 20.78 7.51 -10.22
C ASN A 666 21.47 7.21 -11.57
N GLU A 667 20.89 7.61 -12.69
CA GLU A 667 21.36 7.28 -14.03
C GLU A 667 22.27 8.39 -14.60
N THR A 668 23.35 8.71 -13.88
CA THR A 668 24.35 9.71 -14.30
C THR A 668 25.34 9.11 -15.30
N TRP A 669 25.68 9.84 -16.36
CA TRP A 669 26.62 9.35 -17.38
C TRP A 669 27.36 10.45 -18.15
N PHE A 670 26.87 11.68 -18.11
CA PHE A 670 27.32 12.75 -19.01
C PHE A 670 28.51 13.56 -18.47
N GLY A 671 28.65 13.67 -17.15
CA GLY A 671 29.59 14.59 -16.53
C GLY A 671 31.06 14.22 -16.68
N GLY A 672 31.92 15.24 -16.75
CA GLY A 672 33.39 15.08 -16.74
C GLY A 672 33.98 14.76 -15.36
N VAL A 673 33.16 14.76 -14.31
CA VAL A 673 33.56 14.49 -12.92
C VAL A 673 32.47 13.66 -12.24
N HIS A 674 32.85 12.69 -11.42
CA HIS A 674 31.91 11.94 -10.59
C HIS A 674 31.30 12.81 -9.46
N PRO A 675 30.02 12.63 -9.09
CA PRO A 675 29.38 13.39 -8.01
C PRO A 675 30.15 13.34 -6.67
N THR A 676 30.77 12.19 -6.39
CA THR A 676 31.57 11.96 -5.17
C THR A 676 32.83 12.80 -5.15
N GLU A 677 33.55 12.86 -6.28
CA GLU A 677 34.73 13.71 -6.46
C GLU A 677 34.36 15.20 -6.47
N ALA A 678 33.20 15.55 -7.03
CA ALA A 678 32.69 16.92 -6.98
C ALA A 678 32.41 17.37 -5.54
N LEU A 679 31.84 16.51 -4.68
CA LEU A 679 31.65 16.81 -3.27
C LEU A 679 32.99 16.95 -2.52
N LYS A 680 33.96 16.05 -2.74
CA LYS A 680 35.29 16.15 -2.13
C LYS A 680 36.00 17.46 -2.51
N ARG A 681 35.93 17.83 -3.79
CA ARG A 681 36.46 19.11 -4.30
C ARG A 681 35.77 20.30 -3.64
N TYR A 682 34.45 20.26 -3.50
CA TYR A 682 33.68 21.29 -2.80
C TYR A 682 34.14 21.43 -1.33
N ARG A 683 34.19 20.34 -0.57
CA ARG A 683 34.64 20.32 0.84
C ARG A 683 36.02 20.96 1.01
N ALA A 684 36.97 20.60 0.13
CA ALA A 684 38.32 21.14 0.15
C ALA A 684 38.38 22.63 -0.26
N ALA A 685 37.74 23.00 -1.38
CA ALA A 685 37.79 24.35 -1.91
C ALA A 685 37.07 25.38 -1.03
N MET A 686 35.93 24.98 -0.44
CA MET A 686 35.11 25.83 0.42
C MET A 686 35.48 25.74 1.91
N LYS A 687 36.42 24.86 2.28
CA LYS A 687 36.79 24.57 3.67
C LYS A 687 35.58 24.16 4.53
N GLN A 688 34.70 23.34 3.95
CA GLN A 688 33.51 22.79 4.61
C GLN A 688 33.60 21.27 4.67
N PRO A 689 34.38 20.68 5.60
CA PRO A 689 34.55 19.23 5.67
C PRO A 689 33.24 18.48 5.97
N ASP A 690 32.31 19.14 6.68
CA ASP A 690 31.02 18.57 7.09
C ASP A 690 29.92 18.70 6.03
N ALA A 691 30.22 19.18 4.81
CA ALA A 691 29.22 19.26 3.76
C ALA A 691 28.73 17.86 3.36
N LYS A 692 27.41 17.67 3.30
CA LYS A 692 26.77 16.36 3.09
C LYS A 692 26.09 16.28 1.74
N LEU A 693 25.96 15.06 1.21
CA LEU A 693 25.17 14.75 0.01
C LEU A 693 24.08 13.74 0.36
N VAL A 694 22.84 14.07 0.04
CA VAL A 694 21.68 13.16 0.13
C VAL A 694 21.20 12.87 -1.28
N VAL A 695 21.03 11.60 -1.59
CA VAL A 695 20.51 11.12 -2.86
C VAL A 695 19.11 10.55 -2.62
N LEU A 696 18.11 11.12 -3.28
CA LEU A 696 16.74 10.63 -3.24
C LEU A 696 16.44 9.87 -4.52
N ALA A 697 16.39 8.54 -4.41
CA ALA A 697 16.16 7.63 -5.53
C ALA A 697 14.66 7.42 -5.77
N PHE A 698 14.17 7.77 -6.96
CA PHE A 698 12.76 7.59 -7.34
C PHE A 698 12.49 6.30 -8.13
N SER A 699 13.53 5.51 -8.38
CA SER A 699 13.48 4.23 -9.09
C SER A 699 14.15 3.13 -8.25
N VAL A 700 13.66 1.89 -8.37
CA VAL A 700 14.33 0.72 -7.78
C VAL A 700 15.48 0.30 -8.68
N ASN A 701 16.71 0.51 -8.22
CA ASN A 701 17.94 0.01 -8.80
C ASN A 701 18.93 -0.42 -7.70
N ASP A 702 19.96 -1.16 -8.06
CA ASP A 702 21.00 -1.69 -7.17
C ASP A 702 22.26 -0.80 -7.14
N PHE A 703 22.14 0.44 -7.60
CA PHE A 703 23.24 1.42 -7.60
C PHE A 703 22.84 2.80 -7.09
N SER A 704 23.83 3.57 -6.68
CA SER A 704 23.69 4.95 -6.21
C SER A 704 24.91 5.78 -6.62
N ILE A 705 24.69 7.09 -6.74
CA ILE A 705 25.78 8.05 -6.89
C ILE A 705 26.49 8.35 -5.55
N ALA A 706 25.88 7.95 -4.42
CA ALA A 706 26.50 8.08 -3.09
C ALA A 706 27.57 7.01 -2.88
N ASP A 707 28.75 7.42 -2.43
CA ASP A 707 29.82 6.49 -2.02
C ASP A 707 29.46 5.86 -0.67
N PRO A 708 29.29 4.53 -0.57
CA PRO A 708 28.98 3.88 0.69
C PRO A 708 30.10 4.00 1.75
N LYS A 709 31.32 4.37 1.34
CA LYS A 709 32.46 4.58 2.26
C LYS A 709 32.52 6.00 2.81
N ASP A 710 31.74 6.95 2.29
CA ASP A 710 31.71 8.34 2.75
C ASP A 710 30.55 8.55 3.74
N PRO A 711 30.82 8.74 5.05
CA PRO A 711 29.76 8.93 6.05
C PRO A 711 29.00 10.26 5.89
N GLY A 712 29.47 11.16 5.03
CA GLY A 712 28.77 12.38 4.64
C GLY A 712 27.94 12.22 3.37
N MET A 713 27.74 11.00 2.87
CA MET A 713 26.80 10.69 1.78
C MET A 713 25.70 9.72 2.25
N LEU A 714 24.45 9.97 1.84
CA LEU A 714 23.30 9.13 2.19
C LEU A 714 22.44 8.84 0.98
N ASP A 715 21.97 7.61 0.86
CA ASP A 715 20.96 7.18 -0.11
C ASP A 715 19.62 6.90 0.56
N VAL A 716 18.53 7.43 -0.01
CA VAL A 716 17.18 7.23 0.50
C VAL A 716 16.20 7.01 -0.64
N ALA A 717 15.22 6.12 -0.44
CA ALA A 717 14.08 5.99 -1.34
C ALA A 717 13.22 7.26 -1.32
N GLY A 718 13.06 7.93 -2.46
CA GLY A 718 12.41 9.24 -2.59
C GLY A 718 10.91 9.29 -2.28
N LEU A 719 10.25 8.13 -2.15
CA LEU A 719 8.83 8.03 -1.75
C LEU A 719 8.64 7.61 -0.28
N ASP A 720 9.73 7.49 0.48
CA ASP A 720 9.66 7.16 1.90
C ASP A 720 9.00 8.31 2.67
N SER A 721 7.99 7.99 3.50
CA SER A 721 7.38 8.98 4.37
C SER A 721 8.34 9.61 5.37
N ALA A 722 9.38 8.86 5.73
CA ALA A 722 10.39 9.31 6.65
C ALA A 722 11.46 10.20 6.00
N VAL A 723 11.45 10.46 4.68
CA VAL A 723 12.50 11.27 4.00
C VAL A 723 12.83 12.54 4.78
N PRO A 724 11.87 13.40 5.19
CA PRO A 724 12.23 14.64 5.89
C PRO A 724 12.92 14.38 7.23
N ARG A 725 12.49 13.36 7.99
CA ARG A 725 13.09 12.97 9.28
C ARG A 725 14.48 12.35 9.08
N VAL A 726 14.59 11.39 8.16
CA VAL A 726 15.83 10.70 7.77
C VAL A 726 16.90 11.71 7.35
N VAL A 727 16.53 12.64 6.47
CA VAL A 727 17.42 13.73 6.04
C VAL A 727 17.80 14.62 7.22
N ALA A 728 16.84 15.00 8.07
CA ALA A 728 17.12 15.87 9.19
C ALA A 728 18.07 15.22 10.23
N ASP A 729 17.88 13.95 10.55
CA ASP A 729 18.71 13.20 11.50
C ASP A 729 20.13 13.03 10.96
N PHE A 730 20.25 12.63 9.68
CA PHE A 730 21.53 12.55 8.99
C PHE A 730 22.26 13.89 8.98
N VAL A 731 21.55 14.98 8.67
CA VAL A 731 22.13 16.33 8.63
C VAL A 731 22.60 16.79 10.00
N ARG A 732 21.84 16.51 11.07
CA ARG A 732 22.20 16.83 12.47
C ARG A 732 23.36 15.98 13.02
N GLY A 733 23.73 14.89 12.35
CA GLY A 733 24.80 13.99 12.78
C GLY A 733 24.32 12.88 13.72
N GLY A 734 23.01 12.56 13.71
CA GLY A 734 22.52 11.32 14.31
C GLY A 734 22.97 10.14 13.45
N GLY A 735 23.67 9.18 14.06
CA GLY A 735 23.94 7.90 13.41
C GLY A 735 22.64 7.16 13.11
N MET A 736 22.49 6.65 11.89
CA MET A 736 21.46 5.68 11.50
C MET A 736 21.89 4.27 11.80
#